data_AF-A0A9W9ZQB1-F1
#
_entry.id   AF-A0A9W9ZQB1-F1
#
_cell.length_a   1.000
_cell.length_b   1.000
_cell.length_c   1.000
_cell.angle_alpha   90.00
_cell.angle_beta   90.00
_cell.angle_gamma   90.00
#
_symmetry.space_group_name_H-M   'P 1'
#
loop_
_entity.id
_entity.type
_entity.pdbx_description
1 polymer ?
#
loop_
_entity_poly.entity_id
_entity_poly.type
_entity_poly.pdbx_seq_one_letter_code
_entity_poly.pdbx_strand_id
1 'polypeptide(L)'
;MQFSGIKNPDVSGVKSTDVSSPASEMQVQAEANNAVNFHTDDGIVSASEESELVIDATSPPDDVTKHADQLWNYMFLKCLDVENVDNKKESIVTVDFWDFAGQHLYYASHPVFLSSRAVYVLVHNLSKELNAPAQPCVRQGTHDVILENPNNETNLENLLSWLVTVHSMKPIGEGMADRSERMLPYLRPPVFIVGTHADKPFEDAETMTSTIQQGISGKEYEKHVIRPFFSIDNRRRNPSMLHKIKKLFGMHPQRSRQAGQGDDTSGDGIDALRTKIMEVLRQEPYMGETIPVRWFNFEKVVEALVAKNIYHMNLEQLQTYAKKECFIEDEDQFHAMLNYYHDLGMIVKHRSTVILKAQWLIDLFKMLITIPPFDKVDPLHSKYWQEVETSGVLSMELVDLVFSRFIQQGVVKEDILDMMERFGLIAKFSLSPRDVKYFVPAQLKSSPEDLCKMEPSPTDPCPLYLHFAVDGFVPHGLFSQLVSRSISWCSGIGSTQPPNLYQNGAWFVIGRQIIHHMILICKKRFIKILLKQRSQDEAVSVSSSAEVAQSVRLFVEGTLQDLSQELPYLSGLQYKFCVACPYCLLESHECANHSQPSCAHEDCLHFLEIKQGERLICMKNVKNVSAKEMSVRGLEKWFSQTTSQV
;
A
#
# COMPACT_ATOMS: atom_id res chain seq x y z
N MET A 1 -59.30 -12.43 -11.83
CA MET A 1 -59.99 -12.71 -13.11
C MET A 1 -59.07 -12.31 -14.24
N GLN A 2 -58.76 -13.28 -15.09
CA GLN A 2 -58.33 -13.21 -16.51
C GLN A 2 -57.11 -12.39 -16.96
N PHE A 3 -56.25 -13.13 -17.66
CA PHE A 3 -55.12 -12.76 -18.50
C PHE A 3 -55.52 -12.01 -19.78
N SER A 4 -54.64 -11.12 -20.24
CA SER A 4 -54.31 -10.80 -21.65
C SER A 4 -53.12 -9.82 -21.60
N GLY A 5 -51.92 -10.02 -22.16
CA GLY A 5 -51.55 -10.54 -23.49
C GLY A 5 -51.33 -9.37 -24.44
N ILE A 6 -50.08 -9.11 -24.90
CA ILE A 6 -49.62 -8.42 -26.15
C ILE A 6 -48.08 -8.24 -26.05
N LYS A 7 -47.29 -9.10 -26.71
CA LYS A 7 -46.58 -8.96 -28.03
C LYS A 7 -45.22 -8.24 -27.97
N ASN A 8 -44.15 -9.02 -28.19
CA ASN A 8 -42.86 -8.58 -28.74
C ASN A 8 -43.00 -8.17 -30.21
N PRO A 9 -42.04 -7.37 -30.71
CA PRO A 9 -41.54 -7.55 -32.07
C PRO A 9 -40.03 -7.78 -32.14
N ASP A 10 -39.75 -8.69 -33.07
CA ASP A 10 -38.57 -9.23 -33.71
C ASP A 10 -37.19 -8.55 -33.71
N VAL A 11 -36.26 -9.50 -33.77
CA VAL A 11 -34.83 -9.51 -34.03
C VAL A 11 -34.51 -9.33 -35.53
N SER A 12 -33.50 -8.52 -35.83
CA SER A 12 -32.59 -8.67 -36.99
C SER A 12 -31.28 -7.95 -36.60
N GLY A 13 -30.07 -8.49 -36.60
CA GLY A 13 -29.51 -9.68 -37.22
C GLY A 13 -28.26 -9.26 -38.00
N VAL A 14 -27.07 -9.23 -37.36
CA VAL A 14 -25.77 -9.15 -38.07
C VAL A 14 -24.68 -9.94 -37.33
N LYS A 15 -24.47 -11.16 -37.82
CA LYS A 15 -23.20 -11.90 -38.04
C LYS A 15 -22.09 -11.82 -36.99
N SER A 16 -22.02 -12.86 -36.16
CA SER A 16 -20.79 -13.34 -35.53
C SER A 16 -19.93 -14.09 -36.55
N THR A 17 -18.67 -13.70 -36.69
CA THR A 17 -17.63 -14.53 -37.30
C THR A 17 -16.85 -15.20 -36.19
N ASP A 18 -17.14 -16.48 -35.99
CA ASP A 18 -16.34 -17.39 -35.18
C ASP A 18 -14.96 -17.59 -35.83
N VAL A 19 -13.91 -17.24 -35.10
CA VAL A 19 -12.58 -17.78 -35.32
C VAL A 19 -12.19 -18.51 -34.04
N SER A 20 -12.43 -19.82 -34.06
CA SER A 20 -11.90 -20.79 -33.12
C SER A 20 -10.38 -20.89 -33.26
N SER A 21 -9.65 -20.66 -32.18
CA SER A 21 -8.26 -21.12 -32.02
C SER A 21 -8.14 -21.87 -30.69
N PRO A 22 -7.56 -23.09 -30.69
CA PRO A 22 -7.44 -23.91 -29.50
C PRO A 22 -6.15 -23.56 -28.76
N ALA A 23 -6.25 -23.12 -27.51
CA ALA A 23 -5.10 -23.02 -26.62
C ALA A 23 -5.38 -23.87 -25.38
N SER A 24 -4.98 -25.13 -25.46
CA SER A 24 -4.82 -26.00 -24.30
C SER A 24 -3.65 -25.47 -23.46
N GLU A 25 -3.93 -24.59 -22.50
CA GLU A 25 -2.96 -24.22 -21.49
C GLU A 25 -2.93 -25.28 -20.39
N MET A 26 -1.87 -26.07 -20.43
CA MET A 26 -1.55 -27.08 -19.44
C MET A 26 -1.14 -26.39 -18.14
N GLN A 27 -2.02 -26.48 -17.14
CA GLN A 27 -1.83 -26.00 -15.78
C GLN A 27 -0.51 -26.53 -15.19
N VAL A 28 0.36 -25.62 -14.77
CA VAL A 28 1.48 -25.95 -13.88
C VAL A 28 1.11 -25.43 -12.49
N GLN A 29 0.78 -26.35 -11.59
CA GLN A 29 0.58 -26.09 -10.18
C GLN A 29 1.85 -25.49 -9.58
N ALA A 30 1.78 -24.23 -9.17
CA ALA A 30 2.61 -23.73 -8.09
C ALA A 30 2.01 -24.27 -6.79
N GLU A 31 2.71 -25.21 -6.15
CA GLU A 31 2.43 -25.62 -4.78
C GLU A 31 2.68 -24.42 -3.86
N ALA A 32 1.65 -23.61 -3.67
CA ALA A 32 1.57 -22.71 -2.54
C ALA A 32 1.32 -23.58 -1.31
N ASN A 33 2.33 -23.77 -0.46
CA ASN A 33 2.13 -24.26 0.91
C ASN A 33 1.47 -23.17 1.79
N ASN A 34 0.45 -22.49 1.25
CA ASN A 34 -0.42 -21.55 1.95
C ASN A 34 -1.80 -22.20 2.09
N ALA A 35 -1.88 -23.20 2.97
CA ALA A 35 -3.12 -23.71 3.47
C ALA A 35 -2.98 -23.85 4.99
N VAL A 36 -3.44 -22.82 5.72
CA VAL A 36 -4.00 -23.11 7.04
C VAL A 36 -5.39 -23.69 6.75
N ASN A 37 -5.46 -25.03 6.76
CA ASN A 37 -6.73 -25.74 6.74
C ASN A 37 -7.49 -25.39 8.03
N PHE A 38 -8.47 -24.51 7.94
CA PHE A 38 -9.57 -24.51 8.89
C PHE A 38 -10.53 -25.61 8.43
N HIS A 39 -10.36 -26.83 8.97
CA HIS A 39 -11.37 -27.86 8.87
C HIS A 39 -12.59 -27.40 9.67
N THR A 40 -13.68 -27.10 8.98
CA THR A 40 -15.03 -27.18 9.56
C THR A 40 -15.48 -28.62 9.38
N ASP A 41 -15.33 -29.43 10.43
CA ASP A 41 -15.86 -30.80 10.44
C ASP A 41 -17.32 -30.75 10.90
N ASP A 42 -18.24 -30.78 9.95
CA ASP A 42 -19.67 -31.00 10.21
C ASP A 42 -19.91 -32.50 10.40
N GLY A 43 -19.76 -32.95 11.65
CA GLY A 43 -20.10 -34.30 12.07
C GLY A 43 -20.49 -34.31 13.54
N ILE A 44 -21.78 -34.51 13.83
CA ILE A 44 -22.31 -34.75 15.18
C ILE A 44 -21.64 -36.01 15.75
N VAL A 45 -20.54 -35.87 16.49
CA VAL A 45 -19.98 -36.89 17.37
C VAL A 45 -19.38 -36.22 18.61
N SER A 46 -19.68 -36.82 19.76
CA SER A 46 -19.41 -36.43 21.14
C SER A 46 -18.05 -35.78 21.43
N ALA A 47 -18.09 -34.75 22.28
CA ALA A 47 -16.98 -34.09 22.94
C ALA A 47 -15.85 -35.05 23.38
N SER A 48 -14.64 -34.80 22.89
CA SER A 48 -13.40 -35.25 23.50
C SER A 48 -12.30 -34.21 23.27
N GLU A 49 -12.09 -33.39 24.31
CA GLU A 49 -10.85 -32.72 24.72
C GLU A 49 -9.92 -32.16 23.62
N GLU A 50 -10.30 -31.03 23.00
CA GLU A 50 -9.31 -30.03 22.60
C GLU A 50 -9.02 -29.15 23.82
N SER A 51 -7.77 -29.17 24.31
CA SER A 51 -7.43 -28.45 25.54
C SER A 51 -7.58 -26.94 25.35
N GLU A 52 -8.53 -26.35 26.07
CA GLU A 52 -8.67 -24.92 26.31
C GLU A 52 -7.38 -24.37 26.94
N LEU A 53 -6.53 -23.73 26.14
CA LEU A 53 -5.43 -22.91 26.67
C LEU A 53 -6.00 -21.54 27.05
N VAL A 54 -6.58 -21.46 28.25
CA VAL A 54 -6.74 -20.18 28.95
C VAL A 54 -5.33 -19.64 29.20
N ILE A 55 -4.97 -18.53 28.55
CA ILE A 55 -3.70 -17.84 28.78
C ILE A 55 -3.75 -17.26 30.20
N ASP A 56 -3.23 -17.99 31.18
CA ASP A 56 -3.05 -17.51 32.55
C ASP A 56 -2.14 -16.28 32.53
N ALA A 57 -2.63 -15.18 33.10
CA ALA A 57 -2.01 -13.87 33.07
C ALA A 57 -0.79 -13.72 34.01
N THR A 58 -0.38 -14.78 34.73
CA THR A 58 0.61 -14.65 35.83
C THR A 58 1.96 -15.34 35.61
N SER A 59 2.08 -16.25 34.63
CA SER A 59 3.37 -16.85 34.25
C SER A 59 3.38 -17.34 32.80
N PRO A 60 4.55 -17.31 32.12
CA PRO A 60 4.75 -18.06 30.88
C PRO A 60 4.29 -19.50 31.09
N PRO A 61 3.55 -20.12 30.18
CA PRO A 61 3.36 -21.56 30.29
C PRO A 61 4.76 -22.21 30.19
N ASP A 62 5.08 -23.13 31.12
CA ASP A 62 6.41 -23.72 31.32
C ASP A 62 7.04 -24.30 30.03
N ASP A 63 6.21 -24.59 29.05
CA ASP A 63 6.59 -25.08 27.73
C ASP A 63 7.17 -24.00 26.80
N VAL A 64 6.72 -22.74 26.90
CA VAL A 64 7.26 -21.60 26.14
C VAL A 64 8.67 -21.27 26.61
N THR A 65 8.89 -21.20 27.93
CA THR A 65 10.22 -21.00 28.53
C THR A 65 11.18 -22.11 28.11
N LYS A 66 10.78 -23.38 28.26
CA LYS A 66 11.62 -24.51 27.83
C LYS A 66 11.94 -24.48 26.33
N HIS A 67 10.99 -24.06 25.49
CA HIS A 67 11.22 -23.97 24.06
C HIS A 67 12.17 -22.82 23.69
N ALA A 68 12.02 -21.65 24.32
CA ALA A 68 12.93 -20.53 24.15
C ALA A 68 14.36 -20.89 24.58
N ASP A 69 14.51 -21.57 25.73
CA ASP A 69 15.80 -22.07 26.21
C ASP A 69 16.43 -23.10 25.26
N GLN A 70 15.63 -23.99 24.67
CA GLN A 70 16.10 -24.96 23.68
C GLN A 70 16.60 -24.28 22.40
N LEU A 71 15.85 -23.29 21.89
CA LEU A 71 16.23 -22.52 20.71
C LEU A 71 17.52 -21.72 20.95
N TRP A 72 17.65 -21.12 22.14
CA TRP A 72 18.85 -20.41 22.56
C TRP A 72 20.06 -21.33 22.62
N ASN A 73 19.95 -22.48 23.30
CA ASN A 73 21.03 -23.46 23.41
C ASN A 73 21.45 -24.00 22.03
N TYR A 74 20.49 -24.30 21.15
CA TYR A 74 20.77 -24.75 19.79
C TYR A 74 21.53 -23.69 18.97
N MET A 75 21.12 -22.41 19.06
CA MET A 75 21.81 -21.34 18.35
C MET A 75 23.19 -21.03 18.94
N PHE A 76 23.32 -21.04 20.27
CA PHE A 76 24.60 -20.86 20.94
C PHE A 76 25.60 -21.97 20.54
N LEU A 77 25.15 -23.23 20.53
CA LEU A 77 25.96 -24.37 20.05
C LEU A 77 26.34 -24.24 18.58
N LYS A 78 25.43 -23.80 17.71
CA LYS A 78 25.74 -23.52 16.31
C LYS A 78 26.76 -22.40 16.14
N CYS A 79 26.67 -21.33 16.93
CA CYS A 79 27.64 -20.24 16.89
C CYS A 79 29.03 -20.69 17.37
N LEU A 80 29.11 -21.56 18.38
CA LEU A 80 30.36 -22.15 18.85
C LEU A 80 30.99 -23.11 17.83
N ASP A 81 30.19 -23.87 17.08
CA ASP A 81 30.70 -24.73 16.00
C ASP A 81 31.34 -23.93 14.86
N VAL A 82 30.89 -22.69 14.61
CA VAL A 82 31.47 -21.78 13.61
C VAL A 82 32.84 -21.25 14.05
N GLU A 83 33.12 -21.14 15.36
CA GLU A 83 34.44 -20.73 15.86
C GLU A 83 35.50 -21.84 15.73
N ASN A 84 35.09 -23.11 15.62
CA ASN A 84 35.99 -24.26 15.52
C ASN A 84 36.38 -24.66 14.07
N VAL A 85 35.87 -23.96 13.05
CA VAL A 85 36.24 -24.18 11.65
C VAL A 85 37.16 -23.06 11.18
N ASP A 86 38.39 -23.43 10.77
CA ASP A 86 39.44 -22.52 10.30
C ASP A 86 38.93 -21.37 9.41
N ASN A 87 39.06 -20.14 9.92
CA ASN A 87 39.29 -18.90 9.17
C ASN A 87 38.32 -18.51 8.03
N LYS A 88 37.02 -18.47 8.31
CA LYS A 88 36.07 -17.48 7.75
C LYS A 88 34.89 -17.36 8.70
N LYS A 89 34.74 -16.21 9.39
CA LYS A 89 33.50 -15.88 10.12
C LYS A 89 32.37 -15.85 9.09
N GLU A 90 31.66 -16.97 8.88
CA GLU A 90 30.43 -16.97 8.10
C GLU A 90 29.38 -16.22 8.93
N SER A 91 29.13 -14.96 8.57
CA SER A 91 28.03 -14.20 9.15
C SER A 91 26.71 -14.84 8.70
N ILE A 92 25.94 -15.33 9.66
CA ILE A 92 24.58 -15.80 9.42
C ILE A 92 23.73 -14.56 9.11
N VAL A 93 23.13 -14.53 7.93
CA VAL A 93 22.19 -13.47 7.53
C VAL A 93 20.80 -14.10 7.46
N THR A 94 19.88 -13.56 8.26
CA THR A 94 18.46 -13.89 8.22
C THR A 94 17.74 -12.88 7.33
N VAL A 95 16.83 -13.34 6.49
CA VAL A 95 16.04 -12.49 5.58
C VAL A 95 14.60 -12.96 5.62
N ASP A 96 13.68 -12.05 5.91
CA ASP A 96 12.25 -12.28 5.82
C ASP A 96 11.72 -11.77 4.48
N PHE A 97 11.02 -12.64 3.75
CA PHE A 97 10.42 -12.31 2.46
C PHE A 97 8.94 -11.96 2.65
N TRP A 98 8.58 -10.75 2.21
CA TRP A 98 7.21 -10.28 2.20
C TRP A 98 6.70 -10.23 0.78
N ASP A 99 5.73 -11.09 0.47
CA ASP A 99 5.00 -11.06 -0.79
C ASP A 99 3.63 -10.44 -0.57
N PHE A 100 3.45 -9.24 -1.11
CA PHE A 100 2.20 -8.49 -1.03
C PHE A 100 1.19 -8.87 -2.13
N ALA A 101 1.42 -9.98 -2.85
CA ALA A 101 0.53 -10.62 -3.83
C ALA A 101 0.01 -9.70 -4.97
N GLY A 102 0.48 -8.45 -5.06
CA GLY A 102 0.14 -7.48 -6.09
C GLY A 102 -1.34 -7.06 -6.15
N GLN A 103 -2.18 -7.45 -5.19
CA GLN A 103 -3.61 -7.17 -5.26
C GLN A 103 -3.86 -5.70 -4.91
N HIS A 104 -4.36 -4.95 -5.88
CA HIS A 104 -4.60 -3.50 -5.75
C HIS A 104 -5.48 -3.12 -4.55
N LEU A 105 -6.39 -4.02 -4.16
CA LEU A 105 -7.22 -3.87 -2.97
C LEU A 105 -6.39 -3.68 -1.68
N TYR A 106 -5.21 -4.28 -1.59
CA TYR A 106 -4.37 -4.23 -0.40
C TYR A 106 -3.31 -3.13 -0.43
N TYR A 107 -3.24 -2.32 -1.48
CA TYR A 107 -2.23 -1.26 -1.57
C TYR A 107 -2.36 -0.23 -0.45
N ALA A 108 -3.57 0.00 0.07
CA ALA A 108 -3.78 0.84 1.25
C ALA A 108 -3.18 0.23 2.55
N SER A 109 -2.97 -1.09 2.59
CA SER A 109 -2.41 -1.84 3.74
C SER A 109 -0.93 -2.12 3.68
N HIS A 110 -0.33 -2.10 2.49
CA HIS A 110 1.12 -2.28 2.38
C HIS A 110 1.90 -1.28 3.24
N PRO A 111 1.50 -0.01 3.37
CA PRO A 111 2.20 0.96 4.20
C PRO A 111 2.34 0.60 5.69
N VAL A 112 1.52 -0.33 6.21
CA VAL A 112 1.69 -0.89 7.57
C VAL A 112 3.05 -1.59 7.73
N PHE A 113 3.56 -2.14 6.63
CA PHE A 113 4.73 -3.03 6.60
C PHE A 113 5.89 -2.46 5.78
N LEU A 114 5.74 -1.25 5.21
CA LEU A 114 6.82 -0.58 4.50
C LEU A 114 7.82 -0.02 5.51
N SER A 115 9.10 -0.34 5.30
CA SER A 115 10.21 0.13 6.13
C SER A 115 11.29 0.77 5.27
N SER A 116 11.97 1.78 5.82
CA SER A 116 13.18 2.37 5.19
C SER A 116 14.43 1.49 5.41
N ARG A 117 14.36 0.51 6.32
CA ARG A 117 15.39 -0.52 6.57
C ARG A 117 15.07 -1.82 5.84
N ALA A 118 14.66 -1.73 4.57
CA ALA A 118 14.29 -2.87 3.75
C ALA A 118 14.95 -2.82 2.37
N VAL A 119 14.99 -3.96 1.69
CA VAL A 119 15.33 -4.07 0.27
C VAL A 119 14.05 -4.38 -0.50
N TYR A 120 13.73 -3.55 -1.49
CA TYR A 120 12.52 -3.73 -2.29
C TYR A 120 12.83 -4.45 -3.59
N VAL A 121 11.91 -5.33 -4.01
CA VAL A 121 11.96 -6.01 -5.30
C VAL A 121 10.68 -5.70 -6.05
N LEU A 122 10.76 -4.83 -7.05
CA LEU A 122 9.65 -4.51 -7.93
C LEU A 122 9.61 -5.52 -9.07
N VAL A 123 8.56 -6.33 -9.07
CA VAL A 123 8.34 -7.40 -10.02
C VAL A 123 7.34 -6.95 -11.08
N HIS A 124 7.69 -7.11 -12.35
CA HIS A 124 6.76 -6.89 -13.46
C HIS A 124 6.67 -8.12 -14.37
N ASN A 125 5.56 -8.24 -15.10
CA ASN A 125 5.34 -9.34 -16.05
C ASN A 125 5.83 -8.92 -17.45
N LEU A 126 6.89 -9.57 -17.95
CA LEU A 126 7.43 -9.29 -19.28
C LEU A 126 6.48 -9.69 -20.40
N SER A 127 5.51 -10.58 -20.14
CA SER A 127 4.49 -10.96 -21.14
C SER A 127 3.45 -9.87 -21.39
N LYS A 128 3.49 -8.77 -20.64
CA LYS A 128 2.58 -7.62 -20.80
C LYS A 128 3.32 -6.45 -21.44
N GLU A 129 2.69 -5.81 -22.41
CA GLU A 129 3.19 -4.57 -23.01
C GLU A 129 3.30 -3.46 -21.97
N LEU A 130 4.44 -2.77 -21.91
CA LEU A 130 4.70 -1.72 -20.92
C LEU A 130 3.78 -0.51 -21.06
N ASN A 131 3.46 -0.11 -22.30
CA ASN A 131 2.65 1.07 -22.59
C ASN A 131 1.15 0.77 -22.70
N ALA A 132 0.74 -0.50 -22.63
CA ALA A 132 -0.66 -0.85 -22.60
C ALA A 132 -1.29 -0.45 -21.25
N PRO A 133 -2.61 -0.13 -21.24
CA PRO A 133 -3.34 0.11 -20.00
C PRO A 133 -3.18 -1.06 -19.03
N ALA A 134 -2.84 -0.76 -17.78
CA ALA A 134 -2.76 -1.73 -16.72
C ALA A 134 -4.14 -2.32 -16.44
N GLN A 135 -4.17 -3.61 -16.16
CA GLN A 135 -5.38 -4.35 -15.77
C GLN A 135 -5.23 -4.74 -14.31
N PRO A 136 -5.60 -3.86 -13.36
CA PRO A 136 -5.56 -4.19 -11.95
C PRO A 136 -6.52 -5.35 -11.70
N CYS A 137 -6.15 -6.28 -10.82
CA CYS A 137 -7.01 -7.39 -10.46
C CYS A 137 -6.91 -7.73 -8.97
N VAL A 138 -7.97 -8.34 -8.45
CA VAL A 138 -8.01 -8.96 -7.12
C VAL A 138 -8.31 -10.44 -7.28
N ARG A 139 -7.61 -11.29 -6.51
CA ARG A 139 -7.83 -12.73 -6.57
C ARG A 139 -8.89 -13.14 -5.56
N GLN A 140 -10.00 -13.66 -6.05
CA GLN A 140 -11.08 -14.20 -5.22
C GLN A 140 -11.14 -15.73 -5.40
N GLY A 141 -10.58 -16.45 -4.42
CA GLY A 141 -10.42 -17.90 -4.50
C GLY A 141 -9.49 -18.31 -5.66
N THR A 142 -10.07 -18.99 -6.66
CA THR A 142 -9.35 -19.45 -7.86
C THR A 142 -9.50 -18.52 -9.07
N HIS A 143 -10.25 -17.42 -8.95
CA HIS A 143 -10.56 -16.53 -10.05
C HIS A 143 -9.95 -15.15 -9.83
N ASP A 144 -9.45 -14.55 -10.90
CA ASP A 144 -9.00 -13.15 -10.90
C ASP A 144 -10.15 -12.27 -11.36
N VAL A 145 -10.51 -11.28 -10.55
CA VAL A 145 -11.51 -10.26 -10.86
C VAL A 145 -10.78 -9.00 -11.31
N ILE A 146 -11.02 -8.58 -12.55
CA ILE A 146 -10.44 -7.35 -13.10
C ILE A 146 -11.15 -6.15 -12.46
N LEU A 147 -10.34 -5.22 -11.96
CA LEU A 147 -10.78 -3.98 -11.35
C LEU A 147 -10.75 -2.84 -12.39
N GLU A 148 -11.47 -1.76 -12.09
CA GLU A 148 -11.43 -0.55 -12.90
C GLU A 148 -10.05 0.14 -12.80
N ASN A 149 -9.60 0.73 -13.90
CA ASN A 149 -8.40 1.56 -13.96
C ASN A 149 -8.83 3.03 -14.22
N PRO A 150 -9.34 3.75 -13.20
CA PRO A 150 -9.92 5.08 -13.39
C PRO A 150 -8.93 6.16 -13.84
N ASN A 151 -7.63 5.91 -13.65
CA ASN A 151 -6.56 6.82 -14.07
C ASN A 151 -5.93 6.42 -15.41
N ASN A 152 -6.41 5.33 -16.03
CA ASN A 152 -5.87 4.78 -17.28
C ASN A 152 -4.34 4.61 -17.25
N GLU A 153 -3.79 4.20 -16.10
CA GLU A 153 -2.36 4.01 -15.91
C GLU A 153 -1.86 2.85 -16.77
N THR A 154 -0.67 2.98 -17.36
CA THR A 154 -0.03 1.89 -18.10
C THR A 154 0.72 0.93 -17.17
N ASN A 155 1.13 -0.24 -17.67
CA ASN A 155 1.94 -1.18 -16.89
C ASN A 155 3.28 -0.56 -16.43
N LEU A 156 3.90 0.26 -17.29
CA LEU A 156 5.11 1.01 -16.94
C LEU A 156 4.82 2.03 -15.84
N GLU A 157 3.76 2.81 -15.98
CA GLU A 157 3.43 3.85 -15.02
C GLU A 157 3.07 3.30 -13.64
N ASN A 158 2.41 2.16 -13.59
CA ASN A 158 2.17 1.42 -12.35
C ASN A 158 3.52 1.02 -11.70
N LEU A 159 4.46 0.46 -12.46
CA LEU A 159 5.82 0.17 -11.95
C LEU A 159 6.53 1.42 -11.41
N LEU A 160 6.45 2.55 -12.13
CA LEU A 160 7.07 3.82 -11.71
C LEU A 160 6.41 4.43 -10.47
N SER A 161 5.09 4.28 -10.32
CA SER A 161 4.36 4.77 -9.14
C SER A 161 4.84 4.10 -7.84
N TRP A 162 5.28 2.84 -7.92
CA TRP A 162 5.88 2.12 -6.80
C TRP A 162 7.26 2.68 -6.44
N LEU A 163 8.08 3.06 -7.43
CA LEU A 163 9.35 3.76 -7.17
C LEU A 163 9.12 5.09 -6.47
N VAL A 164 8.09 5.85 -6.85
CA VAL A 164 7.72 7.11 -6.16
C VAL A 164 7.29 6.85 -4.72
N THR A 165 6.55 5.77 -4.47
CA THR A 165 6.15 5.37 -3.11
C THR A 165 7.38 5.02 -2.26
N VAL A 166 8.36 4.30 -2.81
CA VAL A 166 9.63 4.00 -2.15
C VAL A 166 10.46 5.28 -1.90
N HIS A 167 10.50 6.18 -2.87
CA HIS A 167 11.22 7.44 -2.74
C HIS A 167 10.60 8.41 -1.72
N SER A 168 9.31 8.21 -1.40
CA SER A 168 8.62 8.99 -0.36
C SER A 168 9.04 8.62 1.07
N MET A 169 9.91 7.61 1.24
CA MET A 169 10.45 7.20 2.53
C MET A 169 11.80 7.88 2.79
N LYS A 170 11.95 8.64 3.88
CA LYS A 170 13.27 9.08 4.34
C LYS A 170 13.93 7.99 5.20
N PRO A 171 15.25 7.77 5.06
CA PRO A 171 16.00 6.97 6.02
C PRO A 171 15.92 7.58 7.42
N ILE A 172 15.64 6.74 8.42
CA ILE A 172 15.61 7.17 9.83
C ILE A 172 17.05 7.37 10.31
N GLY A 173 17.36 8.52 10.93
CA GLY A 173 18.62 8.72 11.67
C GLY A 173 19.75 9.48 10.96
N GLU A 174 19.57 10.00 9.73
CA GLU A 174 20.60 10.79 9.02
C GLU A 174 20.88 12.20 9.63
N GLY A 175 20.37 12.48 10.83
CA GLY A 175 20.50 13.78 11.50
C GLY A 175 21.73 13.98 12.38
N MET A 176 22.37 12.93 12.92
CA MET A 176 23.43 13.11 13.94
C MET A 176 24.47 11.96 14.05
N ALA A 177 24.63 11.10 13.04
CA ALA A 177 25.71 10.10 13.05
C ALA A 177 26.88 10.54 12.15
N ASP A 178 28.08 10.17 12.59
CA ASP A 178 29.39 10.68 12.20
C ASP A 178 29.64 10.73 10.67
N ARG A 179 30.37 11.76 10.21
CA ARG A 179 30.69 12.08 8.80
C ARG A 179 31.62 11.07 8.10
N SER A 180 31.58 9.81 8.51
CA SER A 180 32.37 8.69 7.98
C SER A 180 31.51 7.59 7.33
N GLU A 181 30.27 7.91 6.93
CA GLU A 181 29.45 7.02 6.11
C GLU A 181 30.14 6.76 4.77
N ARG A 182 30.42 5.49 4.47
CA ARG A 182 30.70 5.06 3.10
C ARG A 182 29.53 5.51 2.24
N MET A 183 29.74 6.48 1.34
CA MET A 183 28.72 6.88 0.39
C MET A 183 28.31 5.65 -0.42
N LEU A 184 27.09 5.15 -0.18
CA LEU A 184 26.51 4.10 -0.99
C LEU A 184 26.33 4.63 -2.42
N PRO A 185 26.48 3.77 -3.44
CA PRO A 185 26.28 4.19 -4.83
C PRO A 185 24.79 4.39 -5.19
N TYR A 186 23.89 4.24 -4.23
CA TYR A 186 22.43 4.32 -4.39
C TYR A 186 21.78 5.01 -3.19
N LEU A 187 20.56 5.53 -3.39
CA LEU A 187 19.68 6.02 -2.32
C LEU A 187 18.97 4.85 -1.62
N ARG A 188 18.72 5.00 -0.32
CA ARG A 188 17.99 4.02 0.48
C ARG A 188 16.50 4.38 0.58
N PRO A 189 15.60 3.38 0.59
CA PRO A 189 15.91 1.94 0.50
C PRO A 189 16.21 1.51 -0.95
N PRO A 190 17.10 0.52 -1.17
CA PRO A 190 17.46 0.05 -2.50
C PRO A 190 16.31 -0.73 -3.16
N VAL A 191 16.18 -0.60 -4.48
CA VAL A 191 15.12 -1.23 -5.27
C VAL A 191 15.70 -2.06 -6.41
N PHE A 192 15.34 -3.34 -6.46
CA PHE A 192 15.61 -4.22 -7.59
C PHE A 192 14.42 -4.20 -8.56
N ILE A 193 14.70 -4.19 -9.86
CA ILE A 193 13.68 -4.37 -10.91
C ILE A 193 13.85 -5.76 -11.51
N VAL A 194 12.78 -6.54 -11.45
CA VAL A 194 12.76 -7.95 -11.86
C VAL A 194 11.60 -8.21 -12.83
N GLY A 195 11.92 -8.55 -14.07
CA GLY A 195 10.97 -9.02 -15.06
C GLY A 195 10.75 -10.52 -14.94
N THR A 196 9.51 -10.95 -14.77
CA THR A 196 9.10 -12.38 -14.78
C THR A 196 8.57 -12.76 -16.15
N HIS A 197 8.38 -14.06 -16.39
CA HIS A 197 7.88 -14.59 -17.67
C HIS A 197 8.84 -14.30 -18.85
N ALA A 198 10.15 -14.30 -18.58
CA ALA A 198 11.16 -14.10 -19.62
C ALA A 198 11.15 -15.21 -20.70
N ASP A 199 10.41 -16.30 -20.49
CA ASP A 199 10.15 -17.36 -21.46
C ASP A 199 9.15 -16.98 -22.56
N LYS A 200 8.28 -16.00 -22.30
CA LYS A 200 7.25 -15.49 -23.22
C LYS A 200 7.09 -13.98 -23.05
N PRO A 201 8.15 -13.19 -23.27
CA PRO A 201 8.03 -11.75 -23.11
C PRO A 201 7.26 -11.17 -24.32
N PHE A 202 6.55 -10.06 -24.11
CA PHE A 202 5.79 -9.37 -25.14
C PHE A 202 6.73 -8.81 -26.21
N GLU A 203 7.82 -8.20 -25.77
CA GLU A 203 8.97 -7.76 -26.56
C GLU A 203 10.23 -8.41 -26.01
N ASP A 204 11.37 -8.28 -26.70
CA ASP A 204 12.64 -8.74 -26.15
C ASP A 204 12.96 -8.07 -24.79
N ALA A 205 13.51 -8.84 -23.85
CA ALA A 205 13.74 -8.40 -22.49
C ALA A 205 14.72 -7.21 -22.39
N GLU A 206 15.68 -7.09 -23.31
CA GLU A 206 16.60 -5.95 -23.38
C GLU A 206 15.87 -4.68 -23.84
N THR A 207 14.90 -4.82 -24.76
CA THR A 207 14.05 -3.72 -25.23
C THR A 207 13.14 -3.21 -24.11
N MET A 208 12.50 -4.11 -23.37
CA MET A 208 11.68 -3.76 -22.21
C MET A 208 12.54 -3.10 -21.11
N THR A 209 13.74 -3.63 -20.86
CA THR A 209 14.72 -3.04 -19.92
C THR A 209 15.11 -1.63 -20.33
N SER A 210 15.37 -1.40 -21.62
CA SER A 210 15.73 -0.09 -22.16
C SER A 210 14.57 0.91 -22.02
N THR A 211 13.33 0.45 -22.23
CA THR A 211 12.12 1.26 -22.05
C THR A 211 11.95 1.68 -20.59
N ILE A 212 12.11 0.76 -19.65
CA ILE A 212 12.05 1.08 -18.21
C ILE A 212 13.19 2.02 -17.83
N GLN A 213 14.41 1.78 -18.32
CA GLN A 213 15.57 2.66 -18.13
C GLN A 213 15.30 4.09 -18.61
N GLN A 214 14.71 4.23 -19.79
CA GLN A 214 14.32 5.54 -20.31
C GLN A 214 13.23 6.18 -19.46
N GLY A 215 12.26 5.40 -18.96
CA GLY A 215 11.20 5.88 -18.08
C GLY A 215 11.70 6.43 -16.74
N ILE A 216 12.79 5.87 -16.20
CA ILE A 216 13.41 6.33 -14.94
C ILE A 216 14.56 7.31 -15.13
N SER A 217 15.05 7.50 -16.35
CA SER A 217 16.23 8.34 -16.60
C SER A 217 16.01 9.79 -16.15
N GLY A 218 16.92 10.29 -15.31
CA GLY A 218 16.90 11.68 -14.83
C GLY A 218 15.85 11.95 -13.74
N LYS A 219 15.19 10.90 -13.25
CA LYS A 219 14.22 10.95 -12.14
C LYS A 219 14.94 10.84 -10.80
N GLU A 220 14.43 11.48 -9.75
CA GLU A 220 15.11 11.45 -8.44
C GLU A 220 15.13 10.03 -7.85
N TYR A 221 14.04 9.29 -8.06
CA TYR A 221 13.91 7.90 -7.61
C TYR A 221 14.79 6.91 -8.38
N GLU A 222 15.38 7.30 -9.53
CA GLU A 222 16.32 6.45 -10.28
C GLU A 222 17.47 5.98 -9.40
N LYS A 223 17.91 6.85 -8.49
CA LYS A 223 19.06 6.60 -7.61
C LYS A 223 18.81 5.48 -6.60
N HIS A 224 17.57 5.05 -6.38
CA HIS A 224 17.27 3.87 -5.55
C HIS A 224 17.50 2.57 -6.31
N VAL A 225 17.50 2.61 -7.64
CA VAL A 225 17.42 1.41 -8.47
C VAL A 225 18.79 0.74 -8.61
N ILE A 226 18.86 -0.52 -8.18
CA ILE A 226 20.05 -1.36 -8.29
C ILE A 226 20.16 -1.95 -9.69
N ARG A 227 21.38 -1.93 -10.24
CA ARG A 227 21.73 -2.51 -11.54
C ARG A 227 22.54 -3.81 -11.37
N PRO A 228 22.43 -4.77 -12.32
CA PRO A 228 21.59 -4.77 -13.51
C PRO A 228 20.10 -5.07 -13.21
N PHE A 229 19.23 -4.96 -14.22
CA PHE A 229 17.87 -5.51 -14.14
C PHE A 229 17.91 -7.02 -14.37
N PHE A 230 17.00 -7.74 -13.74
CA PHE A 230 16.96 -9.21 -13.82
C PHE A 230 15.74 -9.66 -14.60
N SER A 231 15.92 -10.59 -15.53
CA SER A 231 14.84 -11.24 -16.27
C SER A 231 14.81 -12.73 -15.90
N ILE A 232 13.67 -13.20 -15.41
CA ILE A 232 13.51 -14.53 -14.82
C ILE A 232 12.55 -15.37 -15.68
N ASP A 233 13.04 -16.53 -16.10
CA ASP A 233 12.27 -17.57 -16.77
C ASP A 233 11.58 -18.44 -15.71
N ASN A 234 10.26 -18.29 -15.59
CA ASN A 234 9.47 -18.95 -14.56
C ASN A 234 9.36 -20.48 -14.75
N ARG A 235 9.78 -21.03 -15.89
CA ARG A 235 9.73 -22.48 -16.17
C ARG A 235 10.94 -23.23 -15.64
N ARG A 236 12.04 -22.52 -15.39
CA ARG A 236 13.28 -23.11 -14.88
C ARG A 236 13.15 -23.33 -13.37
N ARG A 237 12.54 -24.46 -12.99
CA ARG A 237 12.57 -24.93 -11.60
C ARG A 237 14.02 -25.21 -11.23
N ASN A 238 14.50 -24.52 -10.19
CA ASN A 238 15.86 -24.62 -9.68
C ASN A 238 16.27 -26.10 -9.47
N PRO A 239 17.27 -26.64 -10.19
CA PRO A 239 17.69 -28.04 -10.07
C PRO A 239 18.22 -28.40 -8.68
N SER A 240 18.58 -27.40 -7.86
CA SER A 240 19.25 -27.62 -6.56
C SER A 240 18.36 -28.30 -5.51
N MET A 241 17.04 -28.10 -5.54
CA MET A 241 16.11 -28.83 -4.65
C MET A 241 16.00 -30.31 -5.05
N LEU A 242 15.88 -30.59 -6.36
CA LEU A 242 15.82 -31.96 -6.88
C LEU A 242 17.14 -32.71 -6.68
N HIS A 243 18.29 -32.02 -6.73
CA HIS A 243 19.59 -32.61 -6.44
C HIS A 243 19.75 -32.98 -4.95
N LYS A 244 19.26 -32.14 -4.03
CA LYS A 244 19.24 -32.45 -2.59
C LYS A 244 18.31 -33.62 -2.26
N ILE A 245 17.13 -33.68 -2.89
CA ILE A 245 16.18 -34.79 -2.73
C ILE A 245 16.75 -36.09 -3.32
N LYS A 246 17.34 -36.06 -4.52
CA LYS A 246 17.99 -37.25 -5.12
C LYS A 246 19.17 -37.77 -4.30
N LYS A 247 19.92 -36.87 -3.63
CA LYS A 247 21.01 -37.24 -2.73
C LYS A 247 20.51 -37.84 -1.41
N LEU A 248 19.32 -37.44 -0.95
CA LEU A 248 18.63 -38.05 0.19
C LEU A 248 18.12 -39.48 -0.11
N PHE A 249 17.70 -39.74 -1.36
CA PHE A 249 17.13 -41.03 -1.77
C PHE A 249 18.11 -41.99 -2.47
N GLY A 250 19.41 -41.70 -2.47
CA GLY A 250 20.45 -42.66 -2.90
C GLY A 250 20.34 -43.14 -4.36
N MET A 251 19.67 -42.40 -5.25
CA MET A 251 19.55 -42.79 -6.66
C MET A 251 20.71 -42.21 -7.49
N HIS A 252 21.74 -43.03 -7.71
CA HIS A 252 22.77 -42.72 -8.71
C HIS A 252 22.22 -42.92 -10.14
N PRO A 253 22.31 -41.93 -11.05
CA PRO A 253 22.03 -42.15 -12.45
C PRO A 253 23.22 -42.84 -13.13
N GLN A 254 22.96 -43.97 -13.79
CA GLN A 254 23.88 -44.53 -14.78
C GLN A 254 23.92 -43.63 -16.03
N ARG A 255 25.14 -43.42 -16.54
CA ARG A 255 25.51 -42.55 -17.67
C ARG A 255 24.77 -42.86 -18.97
N SER A 256 24.57 -41.84 -19.80
CA SER A 256 24.91 -41.93 -21.23
C SER A 256 25.59 -40.64 -21.70
N ARG A 257 26.73 -40.80 -22.37
CA ARG A 257 27.53 -39.75 -22.98
C ARG A 257 26.90 -39.37 -24.32
N GLN A 258 26.54 -38.10 -24.50
CA GLN A 258 26.65 -37.42 -25.79
C GLN A 258 27.18 -36.02 -25.53
N ALA A 259 28.37 -35.77 -26.06
CA ALA A 259 29.06 -34.49 -25.99
C ALA A 259 28.38 -33.53 -26.98
N GLY A 260 27.64 -32.57 -26.45
CA GLY A 260 27.27 -31.33 -27.12
C GLY A 260 27.93 -30.20 -26.34
N GLN A 261 28.89 -29.54 -26.97
CA GLN A 261 29.67 -28.45 -26.42
C GLN A 261 28.79 -27.19 -26.45
N GLY A 262 28.00 -27.00 -25.40
CA GLY A 262 27.25 -25.78 -25.10
C GLY A 262 27.86 -25.15 -23.85
N ASP A 263 28.23 -23.88 -23.98
CA ASP A 263 28.81 -23.04 -22.94
C ASP A 263 27.94 -23.01 -21.67
N ASP A 264 28.43 -23.65 -20.61
CA ASP A 264 27.74 -23.87 -19.33
C ASP A 264 28.01 -22.70 -18.36
N THR A 265 28.00 -21.45 -18.88
CA THR A 265 28.32 -20.23 -18.12
C THR A 265 27.13 -19.31 -17.82
N SER A 266 25.89 -19.71 -18.11
CA SER A 266 24.72 -18.95 -17.62
C SER A 266 24.21 -19.53 -16.30
N GLY A 267 24.76 -19.05 -15.18
CA GLY A 267 24.15 -19.25 -13.87
C GLY A 267 22.68 -18.82 -13.91
N ASP A 268 21.80 -19.57 -13.24
CA ASP A 268 20.36 -19.30 -13.16
C ASP A 268 20.11 -17.81 -12.80
N GLY A 269 19.23 -17.13 -13.53
CA GLY A 269 18.93 -15.71 -13.29
C GLY A 269 18.48 -15.44 -11.85
N ILE A 270 17.88 -16.45 -11.21
CA ILE A 270 17.51 -16.43 -9.78
C ILE A 270 18.75 -16.43 -8.88
N ASP A 271 19.77 -17.25 -9.19
CA ASP A 271 21.01 -17.33 -8.39
C ASP A 271 21.82 -16.03 -8.50
N ALA A 272 21.84 -15.42 -9.69
CA ALA A 272 22.44 -14.11 -9.91
C ALA A 272 21.71 -13.01 -9.13
N LEU A 273 20.37 -12.98 -9.17
CA LEU A 273 19.54 -12.06 -8.38
C LEU A 273 19.81 -12.23 -6.88
N ARG A 274 19.82 -13.48 -6.39
CA ARG A 274 20.09 -13.79 -4.98
C ARG A 274 21.47 -13.31 -4.56
N THR A 275 22.49 -13.53 -5.39
CA THR A 275 23.85 -13.07 -5.09
C THR A 275 23.90 -11.56 -4.99
N LYS A 276 23.22 -10.85 -5.91
CA LYS A 276 23.19 -9.38 -5.89
C LYS A 276 22.42 -8.82 -4.70
N ILE A 277 21.29 -9.42 -4.32
CA ILE A 277 20.54 -9.03 -3.11
C ILE A 277 21.44 -9.18 -1.88
N MET A 278 22.15 -10.31 -1.75
CA MET A 278 23.08 -10.53 -0.62
C MET A 278 24.28 -9.58 -0.63
N GLU A 279 24.75 -9.15 -1.81
CA GLU A 279 25.79 -8.14 -1.94
C GLU A 279 25.33 -6.75 -1.47
N VAL A 280 24.11 -6.35 -1.83
CA VAL A 280 23.48 -5.09 -1.43
C VAL A 280 23.19 -5.10 0.07
N LEU A 281 22.55 -6.16 0.59
CA LEU A 281 22.28 -6.30 2.02
C LEU A 281 23.54 -6.09 2.85
N ARG A 282 24.67 -6.74 2.50
CA ARG A 282 25.93 -6.60 3.25
C ARG A 282 26.52 -5.18 3.26
N GLN A 283 26.07 -4.30 2.36
CA GLN A 283 26.49 -2.89 2.31
C GLN A 283 25.56 -1.98 3.12
N GLU A 284 24.36 -2.44 3.47
CA GLU A 284 23.39 -1.63 4.19
C GLU A 284 23.93 -1.19 5.56
N PRO A 285 23.78 0.09 5.96
CA PRO A 285 24.42 0.61 7.17
C PRO A 285 23.91 -0.04 8.46
N TYR A 286 22.69 -0.57 8.43
CA TYR A 286 22.12 -1.30 9.55
C TYR A 286 22.69 -2.73 9.69
N MET A 287 23.36 -3.25 8.66
CA MET A 287 24.02 -4.57 8.74
C MET A 287 25.34 -4.45 9.48
N GLY A 288 25.38 -5.02 10.69
CA GLY A 288 26.50 -4.89 11.63
C GLY A 288 26.21 -3.99 12.81
N GLU A 289 25.01 -3.39 12.89
CA GLU A 289 24.51 -2.78 14.12
C GLU A 289 24.55 -3.81 15.26
N THR A 290 25.15 -3.42 16.38
CA THR A 290 25.20 -4.26 17.56
C THR A 290 23.94 -4.06 18.38
N ILE A 291 23.19 -5.12 18.60
CA ILE A 291 22.04 -5.13 19.51
C ILE A 291 22.40 -5.83 20.83
N PRO A 292 21.76 -5.46 21.96
CA PRO A 292 21.95 -6.16 23.21
C PRO A 292 21.59 -7.64 23.08
N VAL A 293 22.45 -8.53 23.60
CA VAL A 293 22.22 -10.00 23.56
C VAL A 293 20.88 -10.38 24.20
N ARG A 294 20.41 -9.64 25.21
CA ARG A 294 19.11 -9.88 25.85
C ARG A 294 17.92 -9.69 24.90
N TRP A 295 18.04 -8.84 23.89
CA TRP A 295 16.99 -8.65 22.88
C TRP A 295 16.85 -9.89 21.99
N PHE A 296 17.91 -10.68 21.86
CA PHE A 296 17.86 -11.94 21.14
C PHE A 296 17.00 -13.00 21.87
N ASN A 297 17.00 -12.99 23.20
CA ASN A 297 16.11 -13.86 23.98
C ASN A 297 14.64 -13.53 23.68
N PHE A 298 14.32 -12.25 23.46
CA PHE A 298 12.98 -11.82 23.08
C PHE A 298 12.55 -12.40 21.73
N GLU A 299 13.44 -12.45 20.73
CA GLU A 299 13.13 -13.14 19.46
C GLU A 299 12.73 -14.60 19.68
N LYS A 300 13.44 -15.31 20.57
CA LYS A 300 13.14 -16.71 20.90
C LYS A 300 11.82 -16.86 21.64
N VAL A 301 11.48 -15.93 22.52
CA VAL A 301 10.17 -15.87 23.18
C VAL A 301 9.06 -15.67 22.14
N VAL A 302 9.24 -14.74 21.19
CA VAL A 302 8.29 -14.51 20.09
C VAL A 302 8.12 -15.77 19.24
N GLU A 303 9.22 -16.42 18.82
CA GLU A 303 9.18 -17.68 18.07
C GLU A 303 8.41 -18.78 18.81
N ALA A 304 8.66 -18.93 20.12
CA ALA A 304 7.98 -19.91 20.96
C ALA A 304 6.47 -19.63 21.12
N LEU A 305 6.10 -18.36 21.32
CA LEU A 305 4.69 -17.94 21.39
C LEU A 305 3.97 -18.19 20.06
N VAL A 306 4.60 -17.83 18.94
CA VAL A 306 4.06 -18.05 17.59
C VAL A 306 3.91 -19.55 17.29
N ALA A 307 4.85 -20.39 17.71
CA ALA A 307 4.76 -21.84 17.58
C ALA A 307 3.59 -22.46 18.37
N LYS A 308 3.12 -21.76 19.41
CA LYS A 308 1.96 -22.11 20.23
C LYS A 308 0.66 -21.43 19.76
N ASN A 309 0.66 -20.85 18.56
CA ASN A 309 -0.46 -20.11 18.00
C ASN A 309 -0.86 -18.84 18.79
N ILE A 310 0.05 -18.28 19.59
CA ILE A 310 -0.14 -16.99 20.25
C ILE A 310 0.45 -15.91 19.35
N TYR A 311 -0.43 -15.18 18.64
CA TYR A 311 -0.02 -14.23 17.59
C TYR A 311 -0.07 -12.77 18.02
N HIS A 312 -0.62 -12.47 19.19
CA HIS A 312 -0.69 -11.14 19.76
C HIS A 312 -0.67 -11.22 21.29
N MET A 313 -0.34 -10.11 21.94
CA MET A 313 -0.32 -10.03 23.39
C MET A 313 -0.53 -8.58 23.85
N ASN A 314 -1.03 -8.39 25.07
CA ASN A 314 -1.03 -7.07 25.69
C ASN A 314 0.39 -6.65 26.12
N LEU A 315 0.69 -5.36 26.05
CA LEU A 315 1.99 -4.77 26.37
C LEU A 315 2.46 -5.12 27.80
N GLU A 316 1.57 -5.07 28.81
CA GLU A 316 1.90 -5.37 30.21
C GLU A 316 2.25 -6.85 30.42
N GLN A 317 1.51 -7.73 29.75
CA GLN A 317 1.79 -9.16 29.74
C GLN A 317 3.15 -9.41 29.10
N LEU A 318 3.40 -8.83 27.91
CA LEU A 318 4.66 -8.99 27.20
C LEU A 318 5.86 -8.44 27.98
N GLN A 319 5.67 -7.34 28.72
CA GLN A 319 6.69 -6.81 29.63
C GLN A 319 7.04 -7.81 30.74
N THR A 320 6.06 -8.56 31.24
CA THR A 320 6.29 -9.63 32.23
C THR A 320 7.15 -10.75 31.65
N TYR A 321 6.91 -11.17 30.40
CA TYR A 321 7.78 -12.13 29.70
C TYR A 321 9.19 -11.57 29.48
N ALA A 322 9.31 -10.31 29.05
CA ALA A 322 10.61 -9.67 28.85
C ALA A 322 11.43 -9.57 30.15
N LYS A 323 10.77 -9.28 31.28
CA LYS A 323 11.42 -9.26 32.60
C LYS A 323 11.90 -10.65 33.02
N LYS A 324 11.03 -11.66 32.93
CA LYS A 324 11.32 -13.02 33.42
C LYS A 324 12.27 -13.82 32.53
N GLU A 325 12.02 -13.82 31.22
CA GLU A 325 12.68 -14.71 30.26
C GLU A 325 13.82 -14.02 29.50
N CYS A 326 13.74 -12.70 29.31
CA CYS A 326 14.74 -11.94 28.57
C CYS A 326 15.69 -11.15 29.49
N PHE A 327 15.42 -11.12 30.80
CA PHE A 327 16.16 -10.34 31.80
C PHE A 327 16.20 -8.83 31.48
N ILE A 328 15.11 -8.30 30.92
CA ILE A 328 14.96 -6.89 30.60
C ILE A 328 14.10 -6.24 31.70
N GLU A 329 14.76 -5.76 32.75
CA GLU A 329 14.09 -5.16 33.91
C GLU A 329 13.71 -3.69 33.67
N ASP A 330 14.56 -2.98 32.93
CA ASP A 330 14.42 -1.55 32.65
C ASP A 330 13.32 -1.29 31.60
N GLU A 331 12.43 -0.33 31.89
CA GLU A 331 11.27 -0.04 31.04
C GLU A 331 11.67 0.69 29.76
N ASP A 332 12.65 1.60 29.84
CA ASP A 332 13.16 2.32 28.68
C ASP A 332 13.85 1.33 27.72
N GLN A 333 14.62 0.38 28.24
CA GLN A 333 15.21 -0.71 27.45
C GLN A 333 14.15 -1.59 26.79
N PHE A 334 13.06 -1.92 27.49
CA PHE A 334 11.96 -2.69 26.94
C PHE A 334 11.27 -1.95 25.79
N HIS A 335 10.98 -0.66 25.96
CA HIS A 335 10.38 0.15 24.91
C HIS A 335 11.31 0.37 23.72
N ALA A 336 12.61 0.59 23.94
CA ALA A 336 13.61 0.69 22.88
C ALA A 336 13.67 -0.61 22.05
N MET A 337 13.66 -1.76 22.72
CA MET A 337 13.63 -3.08 22.05
C MET A 337 12.37 -3.25 21.20
N LEU A 338 11.18 -2.95 21.75
CA LEU A 338 9.94 -3.08 21.00
C LEU A 338 9.88 -2.14 19.80
N ASN A 339 10.34 -0.90 19.95
CA ASN A 339 10.38 0.04 18.83
C ASN A 339 11.37 -0.46 17.76
N TYR A 340 12.53 -1.00 18.15
CA TYR A 340 13.48 -1.60 17.23
C TYR A 340 12.86 -2.75 16.40
N TYR A 341 12.23 -3.73 17.06
CA TYR A 341 11.59 -4.84 16.34
C TYR A 341 10.32 -4.44 15.58
N HIS A 342 9.66 -3.35 15.99
CA HIS A 342 8.57 -2.75 15.25
C HIS A 342 9.05 -2.13 13.94
N ASP A 343 10.14 -1.35 13.99
CA ASP A 343 10.75 -0.70 12.82
C ASP A 343 11.32 -1.73 11.81
N LEU A 344 11.76 -2.89 12.32
CA LEU A 344 12.16 -4.05 11.49
C LEU A 344 10.97 -4.82 10.90
N GLY A 345 9.74 -4.59 11.37
CA GLY A 345 8.55 -5.32 10.93
C GLY A 345 8.42 -6.74 11.51
N MET A 346 9.27 -7.13 12.46
CA MET A 346 9.15 -8.43 13.17
C MET A 346 7.89 -8.47 14.04
N ILE A 347 7.54 -7.34 14.64
CA ILE A 347 6.32 -7.16 15.44
C ILE A 347 5.57 -5.90 15.00
N VAL A 348 4.29 -5.79 15.33
CA VAL A 348 3.52 -4.55 15.16
C VAL A 348 3.00 -4.10 16.52
N LYS A 349 3.54 -3.01 17.06
CA LYS A 349 3.10 -2.42 18.33
C LYS A 349 2.12 -1.28 18.06
N HIS A 350 0.95 -1.34 18.68
CA HIS A 350 0.00 -0.24 18.63
C HIS A 350 -0.80 -0.15 19.93
N ARG A 351 -0.75 1.01 20.59
CA ARG A 351 -1.35 1.24 21.91
C ARG A 351 -0.97 0.15 22.91
N SER A 352 -1.95 -0.63 23.39
CA SER A 352 -1.74 -1.70 24.37
C SER A 352 -1.51 -3.06 23.72
N THR A 353 -1.69 -3.18 22.40
CA THR A 353 -1.62 -4.43 21.67
C THR A 353 -0.28 -4.57 20.95
N VAL A 354 0.37 -5.71 21.10
CA VAL A 354 1.57 -6.10 20.34
C VAL A 354 1.25 -7.34 19.51
N ILE A 355 1.33 -7.19 18.19
CA ILE A 355 1.21 -8.29 17.24
C ILE A 355 2.58 -8.95 17.07
N LEU A 356 2.63 -10.24 17.32
CA LEU A 356 3.83 -11.07 17.27
C LEU A 356 4.03 -11.74 15.90
N LYS A 357 2.98 -11.78 15.08
CA LYS A 357 3.02 -12.32 13.71
C LYS A 357 2.21 -11.45 12.76
N ALA A 358 2.88 -10.71 11.89
CA ALA A 358 2.23 -9.79 10.95
C ALA A 358 1.24 -10.48 10.00
N GLN A 359 1.51 -11.72 9.57
CA GLN A 359 0.58 -12.48 8.73
C GLN A 359 -0.80 -12.64 9.38
N TRP A 360 -0.85 -12.86 10.69
CA TRP A 360 -2.12 -12.97 11.42
C TRP A 360 -2.91 -11.65 11.37
N LEU A 361 -2.23 -10.50 11.52
CA LEU A 361 -2.85 -9.18 11.40
C LEU A 361 -3.37 -8.92 9.98
N ILE A 362 -2.60 -9.29 8.96
CA ILE A 362 -3.03 -9.19 7.55
C ILE A 362 -4.29 -10.02 7.33
N ASP A 363 -4.33 -11.25 7.84
CA ASP A 363 -5.49 -12.13 7.69
C ASP A 363 -6.71 -11.57 8.46
N LEU A 364 -6.48 -10.94 9.63
CA LEU A 364 -7.52 -10.20 10.36
C LEU A 364 -8.06 -9.01 9.57
N PHE A 365 -7.19 -8.21 8.95
CA PHE A 365 -7.64 -7.13 8.07
C PHE A 365 -8.46 -7.67 6.90
N LYS A 366 -7.98 -8.74 6.24
CA LYS A 366 -8.71 -9.39 5.14
C LYS A 366 -10.10 -9.85 5.57
N MET A 367 -10.24 -10.38 6.79
CA MET A 367 -11.54 -10.76 7.36
C MET A 367 -12.49 -9.59 7.63
N LEU A 368 -12.05 -8.33 7.51
CA LEU A 368 -12.90 -7.14 7.67
C LEU A 368 -13.12 -6.40 6.35
N ILE A 369 -12.12 -6.38 5.47
CA ILE A 369 -12.11 -5.54 4.27
C ILE A 369 -12.14 -6.31 2.95
N THR A 370 -12.12 -7.65 2.97
CA THR A 370 -12.18 -8.48 1.74
C THR A 370 -13.48 -9.25 1.69
N ILE A 371 -14.19 -9.15 0.56
CA ILE A 371 -15.42 -9.89 0.32
C ILE A 371 -15.08 -11.39 0.23
N PRO A 372 -15.67 -12.26 1.07
CA PRO A 372 -15.42 -13.69 1.00
C PRO A 372 -16.06 -14.30 -0.25
N PRO A 373 -15.50 -15.42 -0.78
CA PRO A 373 -16.17 -16.23 -1.79
C PRO A 373 -17.58 -16.64 -1.34
N PHE A 374 -18.54 -16.67 -2.28
CA PHE A 374 -19.96 -16.95 -1.98
C PHE A 374 -20.17 -18.27 -1.20
N ASP A 375 -19.39 -19.31 -1.50
CA ASP A 375 -19.41 -20.61 -0.84
C ASP A 375 -18.91 -20.60 0.62
N LYS A 376 -18.24 -19.53 1.05
CA LYS A 376 -17.70 -19.36 2.41
C LYS A 376 -18.51 -18.38 3.26
N VAL A 377 -19.53 -17.73 2.68
CA VAL A 377 -20.37 -16.77 3.40
C VAL A 377 -21.55 -17.50 4.04
N ASP A 378 -21.68 -17.37 5.36
CA ASP A 378 -22.89 -17.77 6.06
C ASP A 378 -24.09 -16.97 5.50
N PRO A 379 -25.14 -17.64 4.99
CA PRO A 379 -26.32 -16.97 4.44
C PRO A 379 -26.92 -15.92 5.38
N LEU A 380 -26.86 -16.12 6.70
CA LEU A 380 -27.39 -15.18 7.71
C LEU A 380 -26.62 -13.85 7.74
N HIS A 381 -25.35 -13.86 7.35
CA HIS A 381 -24.44 -12.73 7.40
C HIS A 381 -24.14 -12.13 6.02
N SER A 382 -24.66 -12.74 4.95
CA SER A 382 -24.47 -12.31 3.56
C SER A 382 -24.83 -10.84 3.30
N LYS A 383 -25.88 -10.33 3.96
CA LYS A 383 -26.32 -8.93 3.84
C LYS A 383 -25.23 -7.92 4.21
N TYR A 384 -24.38 -8.23 5.20
CA TYR A 384 -23.34 -7.31 5.65
C TYR A 384 -22.19 -7.22 4.64
N TRP A 385 -21.83 -8.36 4.05
CA TRP A 385 -20.83 -8.41 2.98
C TRP A 385 -21.31 -7.75 1.70
N GLN A 386 -22.60 -7.89 1.38
CA GLN A 386 -23.22 -7.19 0.28
C GLN A 386 -23.20 -5.66 0.48
N GLU A 387 -23.38 -5.18 1.71
CA GLU A 387 -23.27 -3.75 2.03
C GLU A 387 -21.84 -3.23 1.80
N VAL A 388 -20.82 -3.98 2.24
CA VAL A 388 -19.40 -3.66 1.97
C VAL A 388 -19.12 -3.63 0.46
N GLU A 389 -19.58 -4.63 -0.29
CA GLU A 389 -19.37 -4.72 -1.74
C GLU A 389 -20.08 -3.62 -2.54
N THR A 390 -21.28 -3.24 -2.13
CA THR A 390 -22.11 -2.30 -2.91
C THR A 390 -21.83 -0.85 -2.55
N SER A 391 -21.52 -0.57 -1.28
CA SER A 391 -21.41 0.80 -0.74
C SER A 391 -20.08 1.10 -0.05
N GLY A 392 -19.23 0.09 0.17
CA GLY A 392 -17.99 0.23 0.93
C GLY A 392 -18.21 0.43 2.43
N VAL A 393 -19.43 0.26 2.95
CA VAL A 393 -19.75 0.44 4.38
C VAL A 393 -19.49 -0.85 5.15
N LEU A 394 -18.60 -0.77 6.14
CA LEU A 394 -18.34 -1.78 7.14
C LEU A 394 -19.18 -1.47 8.40
N SER A 395 -20.23 -2.28 8.60
CA SER A 395 -21.15 -2.13 9.73
C SER A 395 -20.52 -2.63 11.04
N MET A 396 -20.92 -2.06 12.17
CA MET A 396 -20.43 -2.50 13.49
C MET A 396 -20.85 -3.93 13.82
N GLU A 397 -21.99 -4.39 13.31
CA GLU A 397 -22.45 -5.76 13.47
C GLU A 397 -21.51 -6.75 12.77
N LEU A 398 -20.99 -6.40 11.59
CA LEU A 398 -19.99 -7.22 10.90
C LEU A 398 -18.67 -7.22 11.65
N VAL A 399 -18.24 -6.06 12.16
CA VAL A 399 -17.05 -5.94 13.01
C VAL A 399 -17.20 -6.84 14.23
N ASP A 400 -18.30 -6.72 14.97
CA ASP A 400 -18.55 -7.51 16.17
C ASP A 400 -18.63 -9.02 15.86
N LEU A 401 -19.22 -9.40 14.72
CA LEU A 401 -19.23 -10.78 14.25
C LEU A 401 -17.81 -11.34 14.03
N VAL A 402 -16.95 -10.58 13.34
CA VAL A 402 -15.56 -11.00 13.10
C VAL A 402 -14.80 -11.09 14.42
N PHE A 403 -14.89 -10.06 15.27
CA PHE A 403 -14.19 -10.03 16.55
C PHE A 403 -14.72 -11.02 17.58
N SER A 404 -15.98 -11.46 17.49
CA SER A 404 -16.55 -12.45 18.42
C SER A 404 -15.74 -13.74 18.51
N ARG A 405 -15.06 -14.11 17.42
CA ARG A 405 -14.17 -15.27 17.31
C ARG A 405 -12.83 -15.09 18.05
N PHE A 406 -12.48 -13.85 18.36
CA PHE A 406 -11.20 -13.46 18.95
C PHE A 406 -11.33 -12.89 20.37
N ILE A 407 -12.55 -12.70 20.88
CA ILE A 407 -12.79 -12.17 22.25
C ILE A 407 -12.07 -13.02 23.29
N GLN A 408 -12.16 -14.35 23.17
CA GLN A 408 -11.52 -15.27 24.11
C GLN A 408 -9.99 -15.26 24.02
N GLN A 409 -9.42 -14.74 22.94
CA GLN A 409 -7.97 -14.63 22.74
C GLN A 409 -7.40 -13.35 23.37
N GLY A 410 -8.25 -12.42 23.84
CA GLY A 410 -7.81 -11.18 24.48
C GLY A 410 -7.41 -10.07 23.50
N VAL A 411 -7.84 -10.14 22.23
CA VAL A 411 -7.64 -9.06 21.26
C VAL A 411 -8.44 -7.83 21.67
N VAL A 412 -7.79 -6.68 21.79
CA VAL A 412 -8.47 -5.39 21.99
C VAL A 412 -8.99 -4.89 20.65
N LYS A 413 -10.29 -5.06 20.40
CA LYS A 413 -10.98 -4.66 19.16
C LYS A 413 -10.68 -3.20 18.80
N GLU A 414 -10.72 -2.31 19.79
CA GLU A 414 -10.52 -0.87 19.61
C GLU A 414 -9.10 -0.53 19.14
N ASP A 415 -8.09 -1.28 19.58
CA ASP A 415 -6.71 -1.09 19.14
C ASP A 415 -6.56 -1.49 17.66
N ILE A 416 -7.19 -2.58 17.23
CA ILE A 416 -7.15 -3.04 15.83
C ILE A 416 -7.90 -2.06 14.91
N LEU A 417 -9.10 -1.62 15.30
CA LEU A 417 -9.86 -0.65 14.49
C LEU A 417 -9.11 0.69 14.38
N ASP A 418 -8.50 1.16 15.48
CA ASP A 418 -7.68 2.38 15.45
C ASP A 418 -6.44 2.20 14.58
N MET A 419 -5.80 1.03 14.61
CA MET A 419 -4.69 0.72 13.71
C MET A 419 -5.15 0.77 12.24
N MET A 420 -6.27 0.13 11.91
CA MET A 420 -6.83 0.16 10.56
C MET A 420 -7.19 1.58 10.10
N GLU A 421 -7.73 2.41 10.99
CA GLU A 421 -8.03 3.82 10.71
C GLU A 421 -6.76 4.64 10.48
N ARG A 422 -5.76 4.46 11.35
CA ARG A 422 -4.45 5.14 11.25
C ARG A 422 -3.72 4.80 9.95
N PHE A 423 -3.88 3.58 9.43
CA PHE A 423 -3.31 3.17 8.14
C PHE A 423 -4.24 3.42 6.95
N GLY A 424 -5.41 4.04 7.14
CA GLY A 424 -6.32 4.42 6.06
C GLY A 424 -7.03 3.23 5.40
N LEU A 425 -7.10 2.09 6.09
CA LEU A 425 -7.81 0.89 5.65
C LEU A 425 -9.31 1.00 5.85
N ILE A 426 -9.68 1.70 6.92
CA ILE A 426 -11.05 2.08 7.22
C ILE A 426 -11.09 3.56 7.57
N ALA A 427 -12.27 4.14 7.43
CA ALA A 427 -12.48 5.54 7.73
C ALA A 427 -13.75 5.68 8.57
N LYS A 428 -13.59 6.19 9.80
CA LYS A 428 -14.67 6.27 10.77
C LYS A 428 -15.56 7.47 10.49
N PHE A 429 -16.86 7.22 10.42
CA PHE A 429 -17.89 8.26 10.38
C PHE A 429 -18.91 8.04 11.48
N SER A 430 -19.28 9.10 12.20
CA SER A 430 -20.19 9.00 13.33
C SER A 430 -20.98 10.29 13.49
N LEU A 431 -22.31 10.20 13.37
CA LEU A 431 -23.23 11.31 13.69
C LEU A 431 -23.56 11.38 15.19
N SER A 432 -23.46 10.24 15.88
CA SER A 432 -23.63 10.13 17.32
C SER A 432 -22.78 8.97 17.85
N PRO A 433 -22.44 8.92 19.15
CA PRO A 433 -21.67 7.81 19.71
C PRO A 433 -22.28 6.42 19.52
N ARG A 434 -23.57 6.34 19.14
CA ARG A 434 -24.31 5.09 18.91
C ARG A 434 -24.46 4.72 17.43
N ASP A 435 -24.10 5.61 16.52
CA ASP A 435 -24.23 5.43 15.06
C ASP A 435 -22.87 5.60 14.40
N VAL A 436 -21.98 4.65 14.70
CA VAL A 436 -20.64 4.57 14.13
C VAL A 436 -20.68 3.69 12.89
N LYS A 437 -20.16 4.21 11.79
CA LYS A 437 -19.98 3.49 10.53
C LYS A 437 -18.52 3.58 10.13
N TYR A 438 -18.00 2.51 9.57
CA TYR A 438 -16.71 2.53 8.91
C TYR A 438 -16.91 2.46 7.40
N PHE A 439 -16.10 3.19 6.66
CA PHE A 439 -15.98 3.05 5.22
C PHE A 439 -14.67 2.33 4.89
N VAL A 440 -14.67 1.47 3.88
CA VAL A 440 -13.51 0.72 3.42
C VAL A 440 -13.07 1.32 2.08
N PRO A 441 -12.05 2.20 2.02
CA PRO A 441 -11.70 2.91 0.80
C PRO A 441 -11.37 2.00 -0.39
N ALA A 442 -10.77 0.85 -0.10
CA ALA A 442 -10.36 -0.11 -1.13
C ALA A 442 -11.56 -0.80 -1.83
N GLN A 443 -12.74 -0.85 -1.20
CA GLN A 443 -13.95 -1.46 -1.77
C GLN A 443 -14.82 -0.46 -2.56
N LEU A 444 -14.39 0.80 -2.64
CA LEU A 444 -15.14 1.83 -3.33
C LEU A 444 -14.98 1.70 -4.84
N LYS A 445 -16.05 2.02 -5.58
CA LYS A 445 -16.06 2.06 -7.05
C LYS A 445 -15.47 3.36 -7.57
N SER A 446 -15.13 3.42 -8.87
CA SER A 446 -14.66 4.67 -9.48
C SER A 446 -15.68 5.80 -9.33
N SER A 447 -15.16 7.02 -9.29
CA SER A 447 -16.00 8.22 -9.23
C SER A 447 -16.86 8.37 -10.50
N PRO A 448 -18.14 8.77 -10.38
CA PRO A 448 -18.96 9.11 -11.54
C PRO A 448 -18.35 10.25 -12.36
N GLU A 449 -18.50 10.21 -13.68
CA GLU A 449 -17.96 11.24 -14.57
C GLU A 449 -18.44 12.66 -14.21
N ASP A 450 -19.69 12.79 -13.77
CA ASP A 450 -20.28 14.07 -13.36
C ASP A 450 -19.55 14.69 -12.16
N LEU A 451 -19.03 13.86 -11.25
CA LEU A 451 -18.22 14.31 -10.12
C LEU A 451 -16.85 14.81 -10.63
N CYS A 452 -16.22 14.05 -11.52
CA CYS A 452 -14.90 14.39 -12.07
C CYS A 452 -14.92 15.67 -12.92
N LYS A 453 -16.01 15.90 -13.66
CA LYS A 453 -16.21 17.06 -14.55
C LYS A 453 -16.83 18.27 -13.83
N MET A 454 -17.02 18.20 -12.51
CA MET A 454 -17.61 19.31 -11.77
C MET A 454 -16.66 20.52 -11.76
N GLU A 455 -17.23 21.69 -12.11
CA GLU A 455 -16.53 22.96 -12.11
C GLU A 455 -17.12 23.95 -11.08
N PRO A 456 -16.28 24.82 -10.50
CA PRO A 456 -16.71 25.83 -9.55
C PRO A 456 -17.56 26.91 -10.23
N SER A 457 -18.48 27.50 -9.47
CA SER A 457 -19.23 28.68 -9.93
C SER A 457 -18.33 29.93 -9.94
N PRO A 458 -18.72 31.02 -10.62
CA PRO A 458 -17.95 32.26 -10.66
C PRO A 458 -17.71 32.91 -9.28
N THR A 459 -18.52 32.54 -8.28
CA THR A 459 -18.40 33.02 -6.90
C THR A 459 -17.63 32.04 -6.01
N ASP A 460 -17.26 30.85 -6.47
CA ASP A 460 -16.50 29.89 -5.70
C ASP A 460 -14.98 30.16 -5.81
N PRO A 461 -14.16 29.59 -4.90
CA PRO A 461 -12.72 29.51 -5.09
C PRO A 461 -12.35 28.73 -6.36
N CYS A 462 -11.22 29.06 -6.98
CA CYS A 462 -10.69 28.24 -8.07
C CYS A 462 -10.29 26.83 -7.56
N PRO A 463 -10.24 25.80 -8.42
CA PRO A 463 -9.76 24.49 -8.01
C PRO A 463 -8.29 24.57 -7.58
N LEU A 464 -7.98 23.92 -6.46
CA LEU A 464 -6.64 23.80 -5.92
C LEU A 464 -6.10 22.40 -6.25
N TYR A 465 -4.82 22.31 -6.61
CA TYR A 465 -4.19 21.04 -6.99
C TYR A 465 -3.02 20.76 -6.07
N LEU A 466 -3.01 19.61 -5.43
CA LEU A 466 -1.82 19.05 -4.80
C LEU A 466 -1.02 18.33 -5.88
N HIS A 467 0.08 18.93 -6.33
CA HIS A 467 0.94 18.35 -7.35
C HIS A 467 2.19 17.75 -6.70
N PHE A 468 2.49 16.49 -7.00
CA PHE A 468 3.59 15.75 -6.38
C PHE A 468 4.87 15.94 -7.18
N ALA A 469 5.87 16.55 -6.55
CA ALA A 469 7.05 17.10 -7.23
C ALA A 469 8.03 16.01 -7.73
N VAL A 470 8.00 14.82 -7.13
CA VAL A 470 8.80 13.66 -7.54
C VAL A 470 8.12 13.00 -8.74
N ASP A 471 8.42 13.53 -9.92
CA ASP A 471 8.12 12.92 -11.22
C ASP A 471 6.63 12.59 -11.48
N GLY A 472 5.76 13.20 -10.67
CA GLY A 472 4.33 13.36 -10.89
C GLY A 472 3.48 12.14 -10.59
N PHE A 473 3.71 11.40 -9.51
CA PHE A 473 2.75 10.38 -9.04
C PHE A 473 2.28 10.63 -7.61
N VAL A 474 1.01 10.36 -7.32
CA VAL A 474 0.48 10.31 -5.95
C VAL A 474 0.98 9.02 -5.29
N PRO A 475 1.69 9.08 -4.15
CA PRO A 475 2.14 7.88 -3.44
C PRO A 475 0.97 6.97 -3.03
N HIS A 476 1.18 5.65 -3.11
CA HIS A 476 0.16 4.67 -2.75
C HIS A 476 -0.29 4.84 -1.29
N GLY A 477 -1.60 4.72 -1.04
CA GLY A 477 -2.21 4.89 0.28
C GLY A 477 -2.43 6.35 0.73
N LEU A 478 -1.75 7.34 0.15
CA LEU A 478 -1.87 8.75 0.56
C LEU A 478 -3.30 9.29 0.41
N PHE A 479 -3.98 8.97 -0.70
CA PHE A 479 -5.33 9.46 -0.91
C PHE A 479 -6.32 8.87 0.11
N SER A 480 -6.22 7.57 0.41
CA SER A 480 -7.04 6.92 1.43
C SER A 480 -6.84 7.55 2.81
N GLN A 481 -5.60 7.89 3.15
CA GLN A 481 -5.26 8.62 4.37
C GLN A 481 -5.89 10.01 4.42
N LEU A 482 -5.76 10.78 3.33
CA LEU A 482 -6.35 12.11 3.23
C LEU A 482 -7.87 12.06 3.34
N VAL A 483 -8.53 11.09 2.71
CA VAL A 483 -9.98 10.87 2.82
C VAL A 483 -10.37 10.54 4.25
N SER A 484 -9.67 9.61 4.91
CA SER A 484 -9.96 9.22 6.30
C SER A 484 -9.88 10.41 7.26
N ARG A 485 -8.80 11.19 7.19
CA ARG A 485 -8.61 12.41 7.98
C ARG A 485 -9.66 13.48 7.65
N SER A 486 -10.07 13.58 6.39
CA SER A 486 -11.13 14.52 5.95
C SER A 486 -12.48 14.17 6.55
N ILE A 487 -12.83 12.89 6.68
CA ILE A 487 -14.08 12.46 7.33
C ILE A 487 -14.08 12.93 8.79
N SER A 488 -13.00 12.62 9.53
CA SER A 488 -12.86 13.01 10.94
C SER A 488 -12.95 14.53 11.12
N TRP A 489 -12.23 15.30 10.29
CA TRP A 489 -12.27 16.76 10.31
C TRP A 489 -13.66 17.32 9.99
N CYS A 490 -14.34 16.80 8.95
CA CYS A 490 -15.69 17.22 8.57
C CYS A 490 -16.71 16.96 9.68
N SER A 491 -16.60 15.82 10.38
CA SER A 491 -17.42 15.53 11.56
C SER A 491 -17.15 16.53 12.69
N GLY A 492 -15.88 16.88 12.93
CA GLY A 492 -15.49 17.86 13.96
C GLY A 492 -16.03 19.27 13.73
N ILE A 493 -16.08 19.74 12.48
CA ILE A 493 -16.66 21.05 12.14
C ILE A 493 -18.20 21.03 12.03
N GLY A 494 -18.83 19.90 12.36
CA GLY A 494 -20.28 19.76 12.49
C GLY A 494 -21.02 19.44 11.19
N SER A 495 -20.40 18.70 10.26
CA SER A 495 -21.12 18.08 9.15
C SER A 495 -22.17 17.10 9.67
N THR A 496 -23.40 17.21 9.15
CA THR A 496 -24.53 16.35 9.53
C THR A 496 -24.87 15.29 8.48
N GLN A 497 -24.15 15.26 7.35
CA GLN A 497 -24.39 14.33 6.26
C GLN A 497 -23.21 13.38 6.07
N PRO A 498 -23.48 12.09 5.79
CA PRO A 498 -22.41 11.17 5.42
C PRO A 498 -21.72 11.62 4.13
N PRO A 499 -20.40 11.39 4.01
CA PRO A 499 -19.69 11.65 2.76
C PRO A 499 -20.11 10.65 1.68
N ASN A 500 -20.02 11.05 0.42
CA ASN A 500 -20.06 10.13 -0.71
C ASN A 500 -18.62 9.80 -1.11
N LEU A 501 -18.23 8.53 -1.01
CA LEU A 501 -16.85 8.09 -1.22
C LEU A 501 -16.74 7.21 -2.46
N TYR A 502 -15.62 7.34 -3.16
CA TYR A 502 -15.26 6.61 -4.37
C TYR A 502 -13.77 6.24 -4.32
N GLN A 503 -13.34 5.31 -5.17
CA GLN A 503 -11.95 4.83 -5.24
C GLN A 503 -10.94 5.98 -5.44
N ASN A 504 -11.29 6.91 -6.33
CA ASN A 504 -10.45 8.04 -6.72
C ASN A 504 -11.12 9.40 -6.43
N GLY A 505 -12.14 9.43 -5.58
CA GLY A 505 -12.85 10.66 -5.28
C GLY A 505 -13.59 10.63 -3.95
N ALA A 506 -13.82 11.79 -3.36
CA ALA A 506 -14.59 11.94 -2.14
C ALA A 506 -15.36 13.24 -2.15
N TRP A 507 -16.60 13.22 -1.68
CA TRP A 507 -17.48 14.38 -1.61
C TRP A 507 -18.02 14.52 -0.19
N PHE A 508 -17.64 15.63 0.43
CA PHE A 508 -18.04 16.04 1.76
C PHE A 508 -18.98 17.24 1.69
N VAL A 509 -19.94 17.28 2.59
CA VAL A 509 -20.81 18.43 2.81
C VAL A 509 -20.38 19.10 4.11
N ILE A 510 -19.96 20.35 4.06
CA ILE A 510 -19.43 21.08 5.21
C ILE A 510 -20.21 22.38 5.45
N GLY A 511 -20.26 22.82 6.71
CA GLY A 511 -20.99 24.01 7.14
C GLY A 511 -22.41 23.72 7.63
N ARG A 512 -22.92 24.59 8.52
CA ARG A 512 -24.24 24.45 9.16
C ARG A 512 -25.31 25.32 8.51
N GLN A 513 -25.09 26.63 8.47
CA GLN A 513 -26.01 27.61 7.88
C GLN A 513 -25.74 27.79 6.38
N ILE A 514 -24.46 27.91 6.01
CA ILE A 514 -24.01 27.99 4.63
C ILE A 514 -23.35 26.66 4.27
N ILE A 515 -24.01 25.92 3.39
CA ILE A 515 -23.55 24.60 2.96
C ILE A 515 -22.52 24.77 1.84
N HIS A 516 -21.37 24.13 2.02
CA HIS A 516 -20.34 23.99 1.00
C HIS A 516 -20.11 22.52 0.68
N HIS A 517 -19.79 22.24 -0.58
CA HIS A 517 -19.40 20.93 -1.07
C HIS A 517 -17.89 20.95 -1.23
N MET A 518 -17.19 20.15 -0.43
CA MET A 518 -15.75 19.90 -0.59
C MET A 518 -15.59 18.59 -1.36
N ILE A 519 -14.91 18.65 -2.49
CA ILE A 519 -14.71 17.49 -3.37
C ILE A 519 -13.21 17.29 -3.55
N LEU A 520 -12.76 16.06 -3.29
CA LEU A 520 -11.40 15.60 -3.55
C LEU A 520 -11.45 14.63 -4.73
N ILE A 521 -10.57 14.80 -5.71
CA ILE A 521 -10.42 13.88 -6.84
C ILE A 521 -8.94 13.52 -6.95
N CYS A 522 -8.63 12.24 -6.73
CA CYS A 522 -7.30 11.69 -6.92
C CYS A 522 -7.10 11.32 -8.38
N LYS A 523 -6.07 11.87 -9.00
CA LYS A 523 -5.56 11.46 -10.30
C LYS A 523 -4.14 11.00 -10.12
N LYS A 524 -3.62 10.28 -11.12
CA LYS A 524 -2.26 9.75 -11.14
C LYS A 524 -1.21 10.73 -10.62
N ARG A 525 -1.27 12.00 -11.04
CA ARG A 525 -0.22 13.01 -10.75
C ARG A 525 -0.57 14.07 -9.71
N PHE A 526 -1.84 14.16 -9.33
CA PHE A 526 -2.31 15.23 -8.47
C PHE A 526 -3.59 14.86 -7.74
N ILE A 527 -3.89 15.58 -6.66
CA ILE A 527 -5.20 15.56 -6.03
C ILE A 527 -5.86 16.93 -6.26
N LYS A 528 -6.99 16.96 -6.98
CA LYS A 528 -7.81 18.16 -7.22
C LYS A 528 -8.74 18.36 -6.02
N ILE A 529 -8.75 19.57 -5.48
CA ILE A 529 -9.57 20.01 -4.37
C ILE A 529 -10.52 21.09 -4.92
N LEU A 530 -11.81 20.81 -4.89
CA LEU A 530 -12.86 21.77 -5.24
C LEU A 530 -13.65 22.14 -4.01
N LEU A 531 -13.99 23.41 -3.90
CA LEU A 531 -14.94 23.91 -2.91
C LEU A 531 -16.04 24.68 -3.64
N LYS A 532 -17.29 24.26 -3.44
CA LYS A 532 -18.45 24.86 -4.08
C LYS A 532 -19.51 25.22 -3.05
N GLN A 533 -19.92 26.48 -3.00
CA GLN A 533 -21.03 26.90 -2.16
C GLN A 533 -22.35 26.43 -2.79
N ARG A 534 -23.25 25.90 -1.96
CA ARG A 534 -24.62 25.61 -2.40
C ARG A 534 -25.37 26.93 -2.53
N SER A 535 -25.78 27.28 -3.74
CA SER A 535 -26.60 28.46 -3.99
C SER A 535 -28.00 28.27 -3.39
N GLN A 536 -28.33 29.00 -2.34
CA GLN A 536 -29.70 29.42 -2.09
C GLN A 536 -29.86 30.79 -2.74
N ASP A 537 -30.94 30.96 -3.51
CA ASP A 537 -31.36 32.24 -4.07
C ASP A 537 -31.60 33.24 -2.93
N GLU A 538 -30.55 33.94 -2.48
CA GLU A 538 -30.59 35.26 -1.86
C GLU A 538 -29.17 35.71 -1.49
N ALA A 539 -28.91 37.01 -1.64
CA ALA A 539 -27.60 37.63 -1.53
C ALA A 539 -26.94 37.39 -0.14
N VAL A 540 -25.88 36.59 -0.10
CA VAL A 540 -25.06 36.35 1.11
C VAL A 540 -23.60 36.79 0.87
N SER A 541 -22.95 37.28 1.93
CA SER A 541 -21.65 37.96 1.92
C SER A 541 -20.48 37.09 1.44
N VAL A 542 -19.62 37.69 0.60
CA VAL A 542 -18.40 37.12 0.01
C VAL A 542 -17.38 36.62 1.07
N SER A 543 -17.48 37.09 2.31
CA SER A 543 -16.52 36.80 3.40
C SER A 543 -16.54 35.33 3.87
N SER A 544 -17.72 34.72 3.96
CA SER A 544 -17.87 33.36 4.53
C SER A 544 -17.25 32.26 3.68
N SER A 545 -17.35 32.37 2.34
CA SER A 545 -16.77 31.41 1.40
C SER A 545 -15.23 31.41 1.44
N ALA A 546 -14.61 32.57 1.67
CA ALA A 546 -13.15 32.67 1.80
C ALA A 546 -12.64 32.07 3.12
N GLU A 547 -13.35 32.25 4.23
CA GLU A 547 -13.01 31.63 5.52
C GLU A 547 -13.04 30.10 5.45
N VAL A 548 -14.06 29.53 4.80
CA VAL A 548 -14.16 28.07 4.59
C VAL A 548 -13.04 27.58 3.67
N ALA A 549 -12.75 28.29 2.57
CA ALA A 549 -11.66 27.94 1.66
C ALA A 549 -10.30 27.93 2.38
N GLN A 550 -10.00 28.97 3.16
CA GLN A 550 -8.78 29.03 3.98
C GLN A 550 -8.71 27.87 4.98
N SER A 551 -9.83 27.56 5.65
CA SER A 551 -9.90 26.45 6.61
C SER A 551 -9.63 25.10 5.93
N VAL A 552 -10.20 24.87 4.75
CA VAL A 552 -9.95 23.65 3.95
C VAL A 552 -8.48 23.57 3.54
N ARG A 553 -7.88 24.66 3.05
CA ARG A 553 -6.46 24.67 2.67
C ARG A 553 -5.55 24.36 3.85
N LEU A 554 -5.76 25.04 4.98
CA LEU A 554 -4.97 24.84 6.20
C LEU A 554 -5.15 23.42 6.77
N PHE A 555 -6.37 22.88 6.72
CA PHE A 555 -6.63 21.49 7.08
C PHE A 555 -5.83 20.52 6.21
N VAL A 556 -5.87 20.67 4.88
CA VAL A 556 -5.13 19.80 3.96
C VAL A 556 -3.63 19.94 4.17
N GLU A 557 -3.13 21.17 4.33
CA GLU A 557 -1.71 21.46 4.58
C GLU A 557 -1.23 20.83 5.89
N GLY A 558 -1.96 21.03 6.98
CA GLY A 558 -1.66 20.41 8.28
C GLY A 558 -1.73 18.89 8.23
N THR A 559 -2.75 18.34 7.57
CA THR A 559 -2.90 16.88 7.41
C THR A 559 -1.71 16.27 6.68
N LEU A 560 -1.23 16.89 5.60
CA LEU A 560 -0.06 16.37 4.87
C LEU A 560 1.23 16.45 5.71
N GLN A 561 1.37 17.51 6.52
CA GLN A 561 2.49 17.63 7.47
C GLN A 561 2.43 16.54 8.54
N ASP A 562 1.26 16.34 9.17
CA ASP A 562 1.05 15.29 10.18
C ASP A 562 1.32 13.90 9.60
N LEU A 563 0.80 13.59 8.41
CA LEU A 563 1.05 12.32 7.73
C LEU A 563 2.55 12.10 7.47
N SER A 564 3.30 13.13 7.09
CA SER A 564 4.74 13.02 6.88
C SER A 564 5.53 12.77 8.18
N GLN A 565 5.00 13.18 9.33
CA GLN A 565 5.65 12.98 10.63
C GLN A 565 5.25 11.64 11.26
N GLU A 566 3.98 11.27 11.14
CA GLU A 566 3.39 10.10 11.79
C GLU A 566 3.63 8.79 11.03
N LEU A 567 3.80 8.86 9.70
CA LEU A 567 3.88 7.69 8.83
C LEU A 567 5.26 7.65 8.15
N PRO A 568 6.16 6.72 8.55
CA PRO A 568 7.53 6.66 8.03
C PRO A 568 7.61 6.60 6.50
N TYR A 569 6.65 5.93 5.85
CA TYR A 569 6.64 5.79 4.38
C TYR A 569 6.29 7.09 3.61
N LEU A 570 5.80 8.12 4.31
CA LEU A 570 5.47 9.44 3.76
C LEU A 570 6.43 10.53 4.28
N SER A 571 7.46 10.18 5.05
CA SER A 571 8.37 11.15 5.66
C SER A 571 9.17 11.99 4.66
N GLY A 572 9.34 11.48 3.45
CA GLY A 572 9.92 12.15 2.29
C GLY A 572 8.91 12.77 1.34
N LEU A 573 7.64 12.87 1.71
CA LEU A 573 6.59 13.39 0.84
C LEU A 573 6.90 14.81 0.36
N GLN A 574 6.96 14.99 -0.96
CA GLN A 574 7.13 16.30 -1.60
C GLN A 574 5.90 16.66 -2.43
N TYR A 575 5.30 17.80 -2.11
CA TYR A 575 4.11 18.29 -2.81
C TYR A 575 4.16 19.81 -2.94
N LYS A 576 3.37 20.31 -3.89
CA LYS A 576 3.17 21.73 -4.15
C LYS A 576 1.69 22.03 -4.28
N PHE A 577 1.25 23.11 -3.66
CA PHE A 577 -0.08 23.66 -3.93
C PHE A 577 -0.02 24.44 -5.24
N CYS A 578 -0.90 24.10 -6.17
CA CYS A 578 -0.90 24.61 -7.53
C CYS A 578 -2.30 25.02 -8.00
N VAL A 579 -2.35 25.89 -9.00
CA VAL A 579 -3.53 26.11 -9.85
C VAL A 579 -3.23 25.68 -11.28
N ALA A 580 -4.25 25.28 -12.03
CA ALA A 580 -4.11 25.07 -13.46
C ALA A 580 -3.89 26.42 -14.17
N CYS A 581 -2.93 26.46 -15.11
CA CYS A 581 -2.64 27.66 -15.89
C CYS A 581 -3.82 27.98 -16.83
N PRO A 582 -4.51 29.13 -16.65
CA PRO A 582 -5.69 29.45 -17.46
C PRO A 582 -5.33 29.67 -18.94
N TYR A 583 -4.13 30.17 -19.24
CA TYR A 583 -3.71 30.45 -20.62
C TYR A 583 -3.35 29.17 -21.39
N CYS A 584 -2.63 28.24 -20.77
CA CYS A 584 -2.29 26.97 -21.41
C CYS A 584 -3.53 26.09 -21.66
N LEU A 585 -4.62 26.32 -20.92
CA LEU A 585 -5.93 25.68 -21.17
C LEU A 585 -6.67 26.31 -22.36
N LEU A 586 -6.47 27.60 -22.61
CA LEU A 586 -7.20 28.36 -23.64
C LEU A 586 -6.53 28.33 -25.02
N GLU A 587 -5.20 28.14 -25.08
CA GLU A 587 -4.47 28.18 -26.35
C GLU A 587 -4.62 26.87 -27.14
N SER A 588 -4.83 27.00 -28.45
CA SER A 588 -4.92 25.92 -29.44
C SER A 588 -3.55 25.36 -29.81
N HIS A 589 -2.65 25.15 -28.84
CA HIS A 589 -1.41 24.43 -29.07
C HIS A 589 -1.70 22.93 -29.08
N GLU A 590 -1.24 22.22 -30.11
CA GLU A 590 -1.32 20.76 -30.16
C GLU A 590 -0.59 20.17 -28.95
N CYS A 591 -1.30 19.44 -28.08
CA CYS A 591 -0.63 18.73 -26.99
C CYS A 591 0.32 17.70 -27.60
N ALA A 592 1.59 17.73 -27.21
CA ALA A 592 2.62 16.83 -27.72
C ALA A 592 2.26 15.34 -27.56
N ASN A 593 1.45 15.00 -26.55
CA ASN A 593 1.07 13.63 -26.25
C ASN A 593 -0.19 13.16 -26.98
N HIS A 594 -1.12 14.06 -27.31
CA HIS A 594 -2.44 13.71 -27.85
C HIS A 594 -2.72 14.34 -29.23
N SER A 595 -1.79 15.16 -29.74
CA SER A 595 -1.90 15.88 -31.02
C SER A 595 -3.22 16.64 -31.18
N GLN A 596 -3.77 17.15 -30.08
CA GLN A 596 -5.02 17.91 -30.06
C GLN A 596 -4.78 19.34 -29.55
N PRO A 597 -5.33 20.37 -30.22
CA PRO A 597 -5.26 21.74 -29.74
C PRO A 597 -6.06 21.90 -28.45
N SER A 598 -5.52 22.65 -27.47
CA SER A 598 -6.21 22.92 -26.20
C SER A 598 -6.60 21.64 -25.45
N CYS A 599 -5.68 20.67 -25.41
CA CYS A 599 -5.94 19.38 -24.80
C CYS A 599 -6.27 19.54 -23.30
N ALA A 600 -7.52 19.23 -22.94
CA ALA A 600 -7.98 19.21 -21.56
C ALA A 600 -7.66 17.89 -20.83
N HIS A 601 -6.82 17.03 -21.44
CA HIS A 601 -6.40 15.80 -20.79
C HIS A 601 -5.61 16.13 -19.53
N GLU A 602 -5.92 15.44 -18.44
CA GLU A 602 -5.42 15.74 -17.10
C GLU A 602 -3.89 15.67 -17.02
N ASP A 603 -3.26 14.78 -17.82
CA ASP A 603 -1.80 14.69 -17.96
C ASP A 603 -1.15 15.82 -18.79
N CYS A 604 -1.92 16.58 -19.58
CA CYS A 604 -1.43 17.76 -20.32
C CYS A 604 -1.56 19.06 -19.51
N LEU A 605 -2.15 19.02 -18.30
CA LEU A 605 -2.37 20.22 -17.49
C LEU A 605 -1.04 20.88 -17.07
N HIS A 606 -0.94 22.19 -17.29
CA HIS A 606 0.19 22.98 -16.81
C HIS A 606 -0.14 23.59 -15.46
N PHE A 607 0.53 23.12 -14.41
CA PHE A 607 0.35 23.61 -13.04
C PHE A 607 1.29 24.77 -12.71
N LEU A 608 0.75 25.77 -12.01
CA LEU A 608 1.49 26.92 -11.47
C LEU A 608 1.50 26.82 -9.96
N GLU A 609 2.70 26.74 -9.38
CA GLU A 609 2.89 26.72 -7.92
C GLU A 609 2.39 28.03 -7.31
N ILE A 610 1.65 27.91 -6.22
CA ILE A 610 1.08 29.05 -5.50
C ILE A 610 1.93 29.29 -4.25
N LYS A 611 2.39 30.52 -4.09
CA LYS A 611 3.06 31.00 -2.87
C LYS A 611 2.40 32.30 -2.43
N GLN A 612 2.17 32.43 -1.12
CA GLN A 612 1.47 33.59 -0.56
C GLN A 612 2.26 34.87 -0.86
N GLY A 613 1.60 35.85 -1.50
CA GLY A 613 2.22 37.13 -1.86
C GLY A 613 3.12 37.09 -3.11
N GLU A 614 3.33 35.93 -3.73
CA GLU A 614 4.06 35.82 -4.99
C GLU A 614 3.10 35.87 -6.20
N ARG A 615 3.62 36.38 -7.31
CA ARG A 615 2.86 36.46 -8.57
C ARG A 615 2.97 35.16 -9.34
N LEU A 616 1.86 34.73 -9.95
CA LEU A 616 1.86 33.58 -10.86
C LEU A 616 2.49 33.97 -12.20
N ILE A 617 3.55 33.26 -12.59
CA ILE A 617 4.26 33.47 -13.85
C ILE A 617 4.29 32.16 -14.63
N CYS A 618 3.77 32.18 -15.86
CA CYS A 618 3.85 31.04 -16.78
C CYS A 618 5.03 31.20 -17.73
N MET A 619 6.10 30.42 -17.52
CA MET A 619 7.30 30.46 -18.39
C MET A 619 7.16 29.67 -19.71
N LYS A 620 6.10 28.87 -19.88
CA LYS A 620 5.87 28.08 -21.10
C LYS A 620 5.37 28.90 -22.30
N ASN A 621 4.95 30.15 -22.09
CA ASN A 621 4.42 30.99 -23.16
C ASN A 621 5.33 32.20 -23.42
N VAL A 622 6.18 32.07 -24.44
CA VAL A 622 7.17 33.09 -24.86
C VAL A 622 6.50 34.36 -25.41
N LYS A 623 5.23 34.30 -25.86
CA LYS A 623 4.50 35.49 -26.33
C LYS A 623 4.10 36.45 -25.21
N ASN A 624 4.28 36.06 -23.94
CA ASN A 624 3.90 36.84 -22.75
C ASN A 624 5.09 37.41 -21.96
N VAL A 625 6.29 37.49 -22.56
CA VAL A 625 7.41 38.27 -21.98
C VAL A 625 7.02 39.75 -21.79
N SER A 626 5.94 40.21 -22.44
CA SER A 626 5.43 41.59 -22.36
C SER A 626 3.90 41.67 -22.32
N ALA A 627 3.19 41.24 -21.26
CA ALA A 627 1.90 41.83 -20.84
C ALA A 627 1.22 41.11 -19.67
N LYS A 628 0.74 41.92 -18.71
CA LYS A 628 -0.29 41.70 -17.68
C LYS A 628 -0.10 40.56 -16.67
N GLU A 629 -0.19 40.98 -15.41
CA GLU A 629 -0.39 40.15 -14.22
C GLU A 629 -1.43 39.05 -14.48
N MET A 630 -1.04 37.79 -14.25
CA MET A 630 -1.96 36.66 -14.40
C MET A 630 -2.84 36.57 -13.15
N SER A 631 -4.12 36.85 -13.30
CA SER A 631 -5.11 36.63 -12.24
C SER A 631 -5.85 35.32 -12.47
N VAL A 632 -5.77 34.39 -11.52
CA VAL A 632 -6.69 33.25 -11.44
C VAL A 632 -7.84 33.66 -10.53
N ARG A 633 -9.05 33.74 -11.09
CA ARG A 633 -10.24 34.18 -10.36
C ARG A 633 -10.53 33.26 -9.18
N GLY A 634 -10.72 33.81 -7.98
CA GLY A 634 -11.04 33.03 -6.78
C GLY A 634 -9.82 32.44 -6.08
N LEU A 635 -8.61 32.71 -6.55
CA LEU A 635 -7.36 32.27 -5.91
C LEU A 635 -7.15 32.96 -4.56
N GLU A 636 -7.49 34.24 -4.48
CA GLU A 636 -7.38 35.06 -3.28
C GLU A 636 -8.19 34.50 -2.10
N LYS A 637 -9.23 33.71 -2.38
CA LYS A 637 -10.08 33.09 -1.35
C LYS A 637 -9.35 32.01 -0.55
N TRP A 638 -8.30 31.41 -1.11
CA TRP A 638 -7.50 30.40 -0.43
C TRP A 638 -6.53 30.99 0.60
N PHE A 639 -6.27 32.29 0.56
CA PHE A 639 -5.32 32.98 1.42
C PHE A 639 -6.00 34.00 2.33
N SER A 640 -5.36 34.29 3.46
CA SER A 640 -5.82 35.38 4.34
C SER A 640 -5.75 36.70 3.60
N GLN A 641 -6.84 37.47 3.63
CA GLN A 641 -6.83 38.84 3.12
C GLN A 641 -5.90 39.64 4.02
N THR A 642 -4.75 40.07 3.48
CA THR A 642 -3.90 41.03 4.17
C THR A 642 -4.71 42.31 4.25
N THR A 643 -5.15 42.69 5.44
CA THR A 643 -5.61 44.05 5.70
C THR A 643 -4.40 44.96 5.48
N SER A 644 -4.25 45.48 4.27
CA SER A 644 -3.45 46.67 4.04
C SER A 644 -4.08 47.78 4.87
N GLN A 645 -3.56 47.99 6.08
CA GLN A 645 -3.80 49.21 6.82
C GLN A 645 -3.18 50.34 5.99
N VAL A 646 -4.05 51.15 5.39
CA VAL A 646 -3.72 52.44 4.80
C VAL A 646 -3.50 53.45 5.91
#